data_AF-A0A0F9VIH9-F1
#
_entry.id   AF-A0A0F9VIH9-F1
#
_cell.length_a   1.000
_cell.length_b   1.000
_cell.length_c   1.000
_cell.angle_alpha   90.00
_cell.angle_beta   90.00
_cell.angle_gamma   90.00
#
_symmetry.space_group_name_H-M   'P 1'
#
loop_
_entity.id
_entity.type
_entity.pdbx_description
1 polymer ?
#
loop_
_entity_poly.entity_id
_entity_poly.type
_entity_poly.pdbx_seq_one_letter_code
_entity_poly.pdbx_strand_id
1 'polypeptide(L)'
;MQMTLGVGMKLGQTGAKPHALNSLPNTEILADGWRVLQSDMTNYWNASEPQELLVSRPGFDRFATPTLAETTVDLTGRVRQPYPDQSNFTDNSIACSEFVYTADSIEGASNHSMRSAPQPIAMWLNHDRERVVSVTHELRLAVAHAHARDGQPVAAVKFIVKDAVGNEVTQLATMQSSLRFEASGLQIPHFAATVDLSSLAQGVLLTVDATIYPWVGEAFTLSIGADPYPSPNLTILRLLNDTNGGYGAVYALVDSTTGDDATGQVATARADSATSPFATIVAAAGAIKDLNAAHHGRVDDAGGGVILLAEGVHALTPFKTEGHSSDIPLCIEASDPAKRDTTVLTDGGVNRFNGIPTRLRLRDLTLRKGGPNSVFLDSGATSAENLLIAENCVWDANEMGSYGAWVYRVGRFVQINCTASEGNDPRQGNSFSTEAIMVSAIGCKGCAGTITYNAVGCCDLDEFTLRAPVGNRPAMVGTFLGWNKFSNGSATNAIVAISTEIGQRGFAFVGNIIESWGTSTNAALRLNADSDENPAQNIVFHNNTIAGERANLLYLDGAVNVPKSGSFRNNLFHRINIKSDVFSAQTSNTGNWPARYKVGWADNVAIAGSSNEPGYGASSWLGELPSVREVAHIAAPWVHDRSHSGDNTGGGSYVPAASSSLPKVAPENMPYATDLFGNTPVAEGAFIGAVFSAA
;
A
#
# COMPACT_ATOMS: atom_id res chain seq x y z
N MET A 1 68.42 -5.55 20.74
CA MET A 1 67.25 -6.42 20.90
C MET A 1 66.06 -5.50 21.15
N GLN A 2 65.36 -5.14 20.07
CA GLN A 2 64.44 -4.01 20.02
C GLN A 2 63.05 -4.58 19.68
N MET A 3 62.11 -4.43 20.62
CA MET A 3 60.72 -4.85 20.47
C MET A 3 59.95 -3.84 19.61
N THR A 4 59.17 -4.34 18.65
CA THR A 4 58.25 -3.56 17.82
C THR A 4 56.83 -3.80 18.33
N LEU A 5 56.19 -2.75 18.87
CA LEU A 5 54.76 -2.71 19.21
C LEU A 5 53.98 -2.24 17.98
N GLY A 6 53.08 -3.08 17.46
CA GLY A 6 52.11 -2.72 16.44
C GLY A 6 50.89 -2.05 17.06
N VAL A 7 50.66 -0.78 16.74
CA VAL A 7 49.46 -0.02 17.13
C VAL A 7 48.43 -0.14 16.02
N GLY A 8 47.29 -0.78 16.32
CA GLY A 8 46.12 -0.83 15.45
C GLY A 8 45.46 0.55 15.35
N MET A 9 45.21 0.99 14.12
CA MET A 9 44.46 2.21 13.85
C MET A 9 42.96 1.96 14.06
N LYS A 10 42.38 2.68 15.03
CA LYS A 10 40.94 2.86 15.17
C LYS A 10 40.42 3.76 14.05
N LEU A 11 39.44 3.29 13.28
CA LEU A 11 38.57 4.14 12.46
C LEU A 11 37.75 5.02 13.41
N GLY A 12 38.15 6.29 13.53
CA GLY A 12 37.41 7.33 14.24
C GLY A 12 36.62 8.17 13.26
N GLN A 13 35.33 8.32 13.54
CA GLN A 13 34.46 9.37 13.01
C GLN A 13 35.12 10.75 13.18
N THR A 14 35.10 11.56 12.12
CA THR A 14 35.14 13.02 12.24
C THR A 14 34.12 13.61 11.30
N GLY A 15 33.10 14.28 11.84
CA GLY A 15 32.26 15.18 11.07
C GLY A 15 33.03 16.44 10.69
N ALA A 16 32.92 16.84 9.43
CA ALA A 16 33.22 18.18 8.92
C ALA A 16 32.43 18.43 7.61
N LYS A 17 31.71 19.55 7.54
CA LYS A 17 31.17 20.17 6.30
C LYS A 17 32.31 20.84 5.49
N PRO A 18 32.00 21.42 4.32
CA PRO A 18 31.66 20.80 3.05
C PRO A 18 32.93 20.59 2.19
N HIS A 19 32.97 19.53 1.38
CA HIS A 19 34.04 19.37 0.39
C HIS A 19 33.89 20.44 -0.69
N ALA A 20 35.03 20.96 -1.16
CA ALA A 20 35.08 22.05 -2.12
C ALA A 20 34.31 21.69 -3.40
N LEU A 21 33.37 22.57 -3.80
CA LEU A 21 32.78 22.55 -5.13
C LEU A 21 33.91 22.65 -6.16
N ASN A 22 34.26 21.54 -6.81
CA ASN A 22 34.69 21.65 -8.18
C ASN A 22 33.45 22.15 -8.93
N SER A 23 33.39 23.45 -9.21
CA SER A 23 32.47 23.91 -10.24
C SER A 23 32.72 23.03 -11.45
N LEU A 24 31.67 22.39 -11.97
CA LEU A 24 31.74 21.62 -13.21
C LEU A 24 31.24 22.55 -14.32
N PRO A 25 32.02 23.56 -14.78
CA PRO A 25 31.60 24.38 -15.89
C PRO A 25 31.30 23.45 -17.07
N ASN A 26 30.18 23.71 -17.75
CA ASN A 26 29.71 22.97 -18.92
C ASN A 26 29.10 21.58 -18.63
N THR A 27 28.40 21.44 -17.49
CA THR A 27 27.52 20.31 -17.21
C THR A 27 26.08 20.63 -17.64
N GLU A 28 25.46 19.73 -18.41
CA GLU A 28 24.06 19.84 -18.81
C GLU A 28 23.29 18.59 -18.37
N ILE A 29 22.25 18.77 -17.55
CA ILE A 29 21.31 17.69 -17.23
C ILE A 29 20.41 17.49 -18.45
N LEU A 30 20.32 16.25 -18.94
CA LEU A 30 19.52 15.91 -20.11
C LEU A 30 18.02 15.84 -19.78
N ALA A 31 17.20 15.86 -20.84
CA ALA A 31 15.74 15.88 -20.72
C ALA A 31 15.10 14.70 -19.99
N ASP A 32 15.79 13.57 -19.92
CA ASP A 32 15.36 12.39 -19.17
C ASP A 32 15.59 12.50 -17.65
N GLY A 33 16.35 13.51 -17.21
CA GLY A 33 16.62 13.82 -15.82
C GLY A 33 17.55 12.83 -15.11
N TRP A 34 18.15 11.86 -15.79
CA TRP A 34 19.05 10.87 -15.16
C TRP A 34 20.45 10.84 -15.75
N ARG A 35 20.67 11.55 -16.86
CA ARG A 35 21.98 11.69 -17.49
C ARG A 35 22.46 13.13 -17.46
N VAL A 36 23.76 13.27 -17.42
CA VAL A 36 24.46 14.53 -17.67
C VAL A 36 25.33 14.43 -18.92
N LEU A 37 25.50 15.56 -19.59
CA LEU A 37 26.51 15.77 -20.63
C LEU A 37 27.66 16.58 -20.02
N GLN A 38 28.88 16.08 -20.17
CA GLN A 38 30.11 16.76 -19.75
C GLN A 38 30.91 17.21 -20.98
N SER A 39 31.05 18.51 -21.22
CA SER A 39 31.73 18.97 -22.45
C SER A 39 33.23 18.64 -22.46
N ASP A 40 33.86 18.45 -21.29
CA ASP A 40 35.28 18.12 -21.14
C ASP A 40 35.47 16.90 -20.22
N MET A 41 35.71 15.74 -20.84
CA MET A 41 35.94 14.48 -20.13
C MET A 41 37.40 14.30 -19.66
N THR A 42 38.33 15.20 -20.03
CA THR A 42 39.75 15.02 -19.72
C THR A 42 40.07 15.10 -18.22
N ASN A 43 39.22 15.80 -17.44
CA ASN A 43 39.35 15.91 -15.98
C ASN A 43 38.46 14.90 -15.22
N TYR A 44 37.58 14.17 -15.91
CA TYR A 44 36.56 13.32 -15.29
C TYR A 44 37.09 11.96 -14.80
N TRP A 45 38.31 11.58 -15.19
CA TRP A 45 38.86 10.23 -14.96
C TRP A 45 40.08 10.18 -14.03
N ASN A 46 40.43 11.27 -13.33
CA ASN A 46 41.44 11.21 -12.28
C ASN A 46 40.82 10.59 -11.00
N ALA A 47 40.92 9.27 -10.93
CA ALA A 47 40.19 8.34 -10.07
C ALA A 47 40.53 8.39 -8.57
N SER A 48 40.20 9.47 -7.86
CA SER A 48 40.23 9.47 -6.38
C SER A 48 39.07 10.18 -5.68
N GLU A 49 38.22 10.94 -6.38
CA GLU A 49 37.10 11.66 -5.76
C GLU A 49 35.80 11.46 -6.56
N PRO A 50 34.68 11.08 -5.92
CA PRO A 50 33.36 11.06 -6.56
C PRO A 50 33.00 12.47 -7.01
N GLN A 51 32.44 12.60 -8.22
CA GLN A 51 31.89 13.87 -8.67
C GLN A 51 30.42 13.97 -8.26
N GLU A 52 30.07 15.12 -7.72
CA GLU A 52 28.78 15.35 -7.09
C GLU A 52 28.13 16.62 -7.66
N LEU A 53 26.81 16.59 -7.82
CA LEU A 53 26.00 17.76 -8.13
C LEU A 53 25.26 18.20 -6.87
N LEU A 54 25.38 19.48 -6.51
CA LEU A 54 24.52 20.08 -5.50
C LEU A 54 23.20 20.52 -6.14
N VAL A 55 22.13 19.83 -5.78
CA VAL A 55 20.79 20.04 -6.33
C VAL A 55 19.90 20.68 -5.27
N SER A 56 19.40 21.86 -5.56
CA SER A 56 18.36 22.54 -4.78
C SER A 56 16.98 22.13 -5.29
N ARG A 57 16.22 21.41 -4.46
CA ARG A 57 14.93 20.81 -4.82
C ARG A 57 13.78 21.52 -4.10
N PRO A 58 12.78 22.09 -4.81
CA PRO A 58 11.57 22.60 -4.19
C PRO A 58 10.79 21.50 -3.45
N GLY A 59 10.23 21.84 -2.29
CA GLY A 59 9.42 20.95 -1.48
C GLY A 59 8.86 21.67 -0.24
N PHE A 60 8.62 20.92 0.82
CA PHE A 60 8.06 21.44 2.06
C PHE A 60 8.84 20.99 3.30
N ASP A 61 8.78 21.81 4.35
CA ASP A 61 9.22 21.43 5.69
C ASP A 61 8.09 20.75 6.49
N ARG A 62 8.42 20.33 7.72
CA ARG A 62 7.46 19.65 8.62
C ARG A 62 6.26 20.50 9.02
N PHE A 63 6.31 21.81 8.79
CA PHE A 63 5.21 22.74 9.07
C PHE A 63 4.41 23.06 7.81
N ALA A 64 4.61 22.29 6.72
CA ALA A 64 4.00 22.51 5.42
C ALA A 64 4.36 23.87 4.79
N THR A 65 5.51 24.44 5.18
CA THR A 65 6.03 25.67 4.58
C THR A 65 6.89 25.33 3.36
N PRO A 66 6.68 25.98 2.19
CA PRO A 66 7.55 25.80 1.03
C PRO A 66 9.01 26.09 1.37
N THR A 67 9.90 25.20 0.96
CA THR A 67 11.35 25.30 1.20
C THR A 67 12.15 24.69 0.05
N LEU A 68 13.46 24.89 0.07
CA LEU A 68 14.41 24.21 -0.81
C LEU A 68 15.19 23.19 0.01
N ALA A 69 15.16 21.93 -0.42
CA ALA A 69 16.02 20.89 0.10
C ALA A 69 17.28 20.78 -0.75
N GLU A 70 18.44 21.06 -0.15
CA GLU A 70 19.73 20.78 -0.79
C GLU A 70 20.01 19.27 -0.72
N THR A 71 20.35 18.67 -1.86
CA THR A 71 20.66 17.24 -1.97
C THR A 71 21.85 17.05 -2.90
N THR A 72 22.74 16.15 -2.52
CA THR A 72 23.85 15.72 -3.36
C THR A 72 23.40 14.62 -4.31
N VAL A 73 23.69 14.78 -5.60
CA VAL A 73 23.48 13.74 -6.62
C VAL A 73 24.83 13.32 -7.18
N ASP A 74 25.24 12.09 -6.84
CA ASP A 74 26.49 11.51 -7.34
C ASP A 74 26.41 11.24 -8.84
N LEU A 75 27.49 11.52 -9.54
CA LEU A 75 27.68 11.09 -10.91
C LEU A 75 28.44 9.75 -10.90
N THR A 76 27.79 8.71 -11.41
CA THR A 76 28.14 7.31 -11.11
C THR A 76 29.07 6.68 -12.14
N GLY A 77 28.70 6.70 -13.41
CA GLY A 77 29.47 6.04 -14.46
C GLY A 77 29.08 6.49 -15.87
N ARG A 78 30.02 6.35 -16.81
CA ARG A 78 29.78 6.65 -18.22
C ARG A 78 28.72 5.72 -18.79
N VAL A 79 27.81 6.29 -19.56
CA VAL A 79 26.75 5.53 -20.24
C VAL A 79 27.37 4.79 -21.43
N ARG A 80 27.16 3.48 -21.53
CA ARG A 80 27.55 2.67 -22.69
C ARG A 80 26.71 2.97 -23.93
N GLN A 81 27.23 2.61 -25.09
CA GLN A 81 26.44 2.60 -26.33
C GLN A 81 25.38 1.48 -26.28
N PRO A 82 24.24 1.63 -26.98
CA PRO A 82 23.27 0.55 -27.12
C PRO A 82 23.85 -0.67 -27.85
N TYR A 83 23.17 -1.82 -27.73
CA TYR A 83 23.47 -2.98 -28.57
C TYR A 83 23.49 -2.58 -30.07
N PRO A 84 24.40 -3.11 -30.92
CA PRO A 84 25.44 -4.12 -30.64
C PRO A 84 26.79 -3.55 -30.16
N ASP A 85 26.88 -2.24 -29.90
CA ASP A 85 28.12 -1.56 -29.54
C ASP A 85 28.33 -1.45 -28.02
N GLN A 86 27.66 -2.30 -27.23
CA GLN A 86 27.65 -2.24 -25.75
C GLN A 86 29.03 -2.37 -25.10
N SER A 87 30.07 -2.77 -25.84
CA SER A 87 31.45 -2.78 -25.38
C SER A 87 32.08 -1.38 -25.32
N ASN A 88 31.43 -0.37 -25.90
CA ASN A 88 31.93 1.00 -26.01
C ASN A 88 31.12 1.95 -25.11
N PHE A 89 31.78 3.03 -24.65
CA PHE A 89 31.13 4.11 -23.92
C PHE A 89 30.73 5.26 -24.86
N THR A 90 29.67 5.98 -24.50
CA THR A 90 29.36 7.30 -25.07
C THR A 90 30.49 8.28 -24.75
N ASP A 91 30.74 9.23 -25.65
CA ASP A 91 31.89 10.13 -25.55
C ASP A 91 31.88 10.93 -24.25
N ASN A 92 30.69 11.38 -23.81
CA ASN A 92 30.56 12.34 -22.72
C ASN A 92 29.27 12.26 -21.88
N SER A 93 28.51 11.17 -21.97
CA SER A 93 27.30 11.00 -21.16
C SER A 93 27.58 10.18 -19.90
N ILE A 94 27.12 10.67 -18.76
CA ILE A 94 27.30 10.04 -17.44
C ILE A 94 25.95 9.91 -16.74
N ALA A 95 25.73 8.80 -16.05
CA ALA A 95 24.53 8.54 -15.28
C ALA A 95 24.59 9.17 -13.87
N CYS A 96 23.46 9.68 -13.40
CA CYS A 96 23.28 10.16 -12.03
C CYS A 96 22.84 9.03 -11.09
N SER A 97 23.15 9.15 -9.80
CA SER A 97 22.61 8.28 -8.74
C SER A 97 21.11 8.50 -8.49
N GLU A 98 20.61 9.70 -8.79
CA GLU A 98 19.20 10.08 -8.62
C GLU A 98 18.67 10.85 -9.83
N PHE A 99 17.34 10.93 -9.91
CA PHE A 99 16.69 11.80 -10.88
C PHE A 99 16.79 13.27 -10.45
N VAL A 100 17.08 14.11 -11.43
CA VAL A 100 16.93 15.57 -11.39
C VAL A 100 15.61 15.94 -12.05
N TYR A 101 14.82 16.79 -11.40
CA TYR A 101 13.49 17.18 -11.86
C TYR A 101 13.48 18.54 -12.55
N THR A 102 12.44 18.80 -13.32
CA THR A 102 12.26 20.09 -14.03
C THR A 102 12.32 21.31 -13.14
N ALA A 103 11.86 21.20 -11.89
CA ALA A 103 11.84 22.31 -10.93
C ALA A 103 13.15 22.44 -10.12
N ASP A 104 14.09 21.50 -10.26
CA ASP A 104 15.35 21.54 -9.53
C ASP A 104 16.28 22.61 -10.10
N SER A 105 17.06 23.26 -9.25
CA SER A 105 18.18 24.12 -9.64
C SER A 105 19.50 23.48 -9.24
N ILE A 106 20.51 23.62 -10.10
CA ILE A 106 21.83 23.02 -9.90
C ILE A 106 22.87 24.13 -10.03
N GLU A 107 23.70 24.29 -9.00
CA GLU A 107 24.77 25.28 -9.04
C GLU A 107 25.80 24.90 -10.12
N GLY A 108 26.06 25.82 -11.06
CA GLY A 108 27.08 25.64 -12.10
C GLY A 108 26.69 24.72 -13.28
N ALA A 109 25.46 24.21 -13.32
CA ALA A 109 24.96 23.35 -14.42
C ALA A 109 23.63 23.86 -14.99
N SER A 110 23.36 23.56 -16.26
CA SER A 110 22.04 23.81 -16.87
C SER A 110 21.13 22.60 -16.69
N ASN A 111 19.88 22.86 -16.29
CA ASN A 111 18.87 21.81 -16.12
C ASN A 111 17.91 21.79 -17.31
N HIS A 112 17.99 20.76 -18.16
CA HIS A 112 17.03 20.54 -19.23
C HIS A 112 16.04 19.40 -18.93
N SER A 113 16.03 18.87 -17.70
CA SER A 113 15.13 17.78 -17.32
C SER A 113 13.66 18.14 -17.56
N MET A 114 12.93 17.24 -18.22
CA MET A 114 11.48 17.32 -18.41
C MET A 114 10.72 16.44 -17.41
N ARG A 115 11.43 15.85 -16.45
CA ARG A 115 10.84 14.93 -15.48
C ARG A 115 10.23 15.70 -14.32
N SER A 116 8.94 15.55 -14.09
CA SER A 116 8.28 16.05 -12.88
C SER A 116 8.72 15.28 -11.64
N ALA A 117 8.72 15.96 -10.49
CA ALA A 117 8.86 15.30 -9.20
C ALA A 117 7.71 14.28 -9.00
N PRO A 118 7.97 13.15 -8.33
CA PRO A 118 6.96 12.12 -8.10
C PRO A 118 5.81 12.64 -7.25
N GLN A 119 4.59 12.16 -7.52
CA GLN A 119 3.44 12.45 -6.66
C GLN A 119 3.43 11.49 -5.46
N PRO A 120 2.97 11.93 -4.27
CA PRO A 120 2.70 11.02 -3.16
C PRO A 120 1.67 9.95 -3.52
N ILE A 121 1.89 8.75 -3.00
CA ILE A 121 0.99 7.60 -3.12
C ILE A 121 0.42 7.33 -1.73
N ALA A 122 -0.89 7.18 -1.61
CA ALA A 122 -1.53 7.11 -0.30
C ALA A 122 -2.81 6.27 -0.29
N MET A 123 -3.19 5.84 0.92
CA MET A 123 -4.41 5.10 1.20
C MET A 123 -5.01 5.55 2.53
N TRP A 124 -6.33 5.75 2.56
CA TRP A 124 -7.06 5.99 3.81
C TRP A 124 -7.08 4.73 4.69
N LEU A 125 -6.89 4.91 5.99
CA LEU A 125 -7.14 3.84 6.97
C LEU A 125 -8.53 3.96 7.61
N ASN A 126 -9.25 5.04 7.34
CA ASN A 126 -10.68 5.18 7.60
C ASN A 126 -11.51 4.58 6.44
N HIS A 127 -12.75 4.20 6.72
CA HIS A 127 -13.70 3.82 5.67
C HIS A 127 -14.61 5.00 5.29
N ASP A 128 -15.18 4.94 4.08
CA ASP A 128 -16.12 5.93 3.61
C ASP A 128 -17.46 5.84 4.37
N ARG A 129 -18.18 6.97 4.43
CA ARG A 129 -19.57 7.07 4.91
C ARG A 129 -19.76 6.68 6.37
N GLU A 130 -18.77 6.94 7.22
CA GLU A 130 -18.86 6.75 8.67
C GLU A 130 -19.84 7.73 9.31
N ARG A 131 -20.61 7.27 10.30
CA ARG A 131 -21.41 8.14 11.17
C ARG A 131 -20.62 8.49 12.41
N VAL A 132 -20.32 9.77 12.59
CA VAL A 132 -19.55 10.27 13.72
C VAL A 132 -20.48 10.85 14.78
N VAL A 133 -20.49 10.23 15.97
CA VAL A 133 -21.32 10.67 17.12
C VAL A 133 -20.53 11.40 18.21
N SER A 134 -19.20 11.43 18.10
CA SER A 134 -18.31 12.18 18.98
C SER A 134 -17.97 13.54 18.36
N VAL A 135 -17.85 14.59 19.19
CA VAL A 135 -17.40 15.94 18.77
C VAL A 135 -16.06 15.93 18.03
N THR A 136 -15.25 14.90 18.26
CA THR A 136 -13.98 14.70 17.57
C THR A 136 -13.95 13.39 16.79
N HIS A 137 -13.19 13.40 15.70
CA HIS A 137 -12.95 12.21 14.86
C HIS A 137 -11.48 12.13 14.45
N GLU A 138 -10.92 10.93 14.38
CA GLU A 138 -9.53 10.71 14.02
C GLU A 138 -9.40 10.24 12.58
N LEU A 139 -8.69 11.04 11.77
CA LEU A 139 -8.41 10.75 10.37
C LEU A 139 -7.00 10.21 10.22
N ARG A 140 -6.84 9.20 9.36
CA ARG A 140 -5.60 8.43 9.19
C ARG A 140 -5.28 8.18 7.72
N LEU A 141 -4.05 8.50 7.33
CA LEU A 141 -3.56 8.31 5.96
C LEU A 141 -2.18 7.64 5.95
N ALA A 142 -2.07 6.48 5.31
CA ALA A 142 -0.79 5.86 4.98
C ALA A 142 -0.25 6.49 3.69
N VAL A 143 1.05 6.83 3.67
CA VAL A 143 1.68 7.57 2.56
C VAL A 143 3.03 6.93 2.19
N ALA A 144 3.38 6.98 0.92
CA ALA A 144 4.67 6.59 0.37
C ALA A 144 5.11 7.64 -0.65
N HIS A 145 6.42 7.88 -0.73
CA HIS A 145 7.00 8.85 -1.64
C HIS A 145 8.46 8.53 -1.92
N ALA A 146 8.95 8.85 -3.12
CA ALA A 146 10.31 8.51 -3.54
C ALA A 146 11.41 9.17 -2.70
N HIS A 147 11.12 10.35 -2.12
CA HIS A 147 12.02 11.17 -1.30
C HIS A 147 11.71 11.08 0.20
N ALA A 148 11.21 9.94 0.65
CA ALA A 148 11.05 9.62 2.06
C ALA A 148 12.40 9.75 2.81
N ARG A 149 12.37 10.38 4.00
CA ARG A 149 13.53 10.66 4.85
C ARG A 149 13.11 11.01 6.27
N ASP A 150 14.05 11.00 7.20
CA ASP A 150 13.85 11.30 8.63
C ASP A 150 12.72 10.49 9.28
N GLY A 151 12.60 9.22 8.91
CA GLY A 151 11.57 8.31 9.38
C GLY A 151 10.17 8.65 8.85
N GLN A 152 10.03 9.45 7.79
CA GLN A 152 8.73 9.82 7.24
C GLN A 152 8.70 9.88 5.70
N PRO A 153 7.60 9.44 5.07
CA PRO A 153 7.47 9.46 3.63
C PRO A 153 7.36 10.88 3.06
N VAL A 154 6.72 11.79 3.80
CA VAL A 154 6.46 13.17 3.41
C VAL A 154 6.67 14.09 4.61
N ALA A 155 6.73 15.40 4.38
CA ALA A 155 7.02 16.37 5.42
C ALA A 155 5.84 16.56 6.39
N ALA A 156 4.62 16.62 5.86
CA ALA A 156 3.40 16.72 6.63
C ALA A 156 2.16 16.31 5.82
N VAL A 157 1.05 16.06 6.51
CA VAL A 157 -0.29 15.88 5.92
C VAL A 157 -1.27 16.80 6.63
N LYS A 158 -1.98 17.65 5.89
CA LYS A 158 -3.10 18.45 6.42
C LYS A 158 -4.40 17.76 6.10
N PHE A 159 -5.14 17.39 7.14
CA PHE A 159 -6.50 16.89 7.02
C PHE A 159 -7.47 18.06 7.00
N ILE A 160 -8.50 17.94 6.17
CA ILE A 160 -9.47 19.00 5.92
C ILE A 160 -10.86 18.37 5.94
N VAL A 161 -11.76 18.90 6.76
CA VAL A 161 -13.17 18.50 6.76
C VAL A 161 -14.04 19.71 6.48
N LYS A 162 -14.89 19.60 5.45
CA LYS A 162 -15.75 20.70 4.98
C LYS A 162 -17.21 20.31 4.97
N ASP A 163 -18.08 21.24 5.32
CA ASP A 163 -19.51 21.14 5.04
C ASP A 163 -19.88 21.74 3.67
N ALA A 164 -21.14 21.57 3.28
CA ALA A 164 -21.64 22.05 1.99
C ALA A 164 -21.85 23.59 1.94
N VAL A 165 -21.81 24.27 3.08
CA VAL A 165 -22.01 25.74 3.18
C VAL A 165 -20.69 26.50 3.32
N GLY A 166 -19.56 25.80 3.33
CA GLY A 166 -18.21 26.35 3.26
C GLY A 166 -17.48 26.46 4.60
N ASN A 167 -18.05 25.96 5.70
CA ASN A 167 -17.28 25.84 6.94
C ASN A 167 -16.25 24.72 6.78
N GLU A 168 -15.07 24.96 7.34
CA GLU A 168 -13.92 24.06 7.23
C GLU A 168 -13.20 23.98 8.57
N VAL A 169 -12.80 22.78 8.93
CA VAL A 169 -11.83 22.53 9.99
C VAL A 169 -10.62 21.85 9.39
N THR A 170 -9.43 22.23 9.87
CA THR A 170 -8.17 21.65 9.40
C THR A 170 -7.28 21.24 10.56
N GLN A 171 -6.51 20.19 10.36
CA GLN A 171 -5.50 19.75 11.31
C GLN A 171 -4.26 19.28 10.56
N LEU A 172 -3.09 19.78 10.95
CA LEU A 172 -1.81 19.38 10.38
C LEU A 172 -1.19 18.25 11.23
N ALA A 173 -0.83 17.15 10.57
CA ALA A 173 -0.02 16.08 11.12
C ALA A 173 1.41 16.21 10.60
N THR A 174 2.36 16.45 11.50
CA THR A 174 3.79 16.72 11.19
C THR A 174 4.69 15.51 11.48
N MET A 175 4.12 14.45 12.05
CA MET A 175 4.77 13.20 12.40
C MET A 175 3.85 12.02 12.12
N GLN A 176 4.44 10.85 11.85
CA GLN A 176 3.70 9.59 11.79
C GLN A 176 3.41 9.03 13.19
N SER A 177 2.22 8.46 13.34
CA SER A 177 1.84 7.52 14.40
C SER A 177 1.96 6.08 13.89
N SER A 178 1.80 5.10 14.78
CA SER A 178 1.68 3.67 14.40
C SER A 178 0.37 3.09 14.92
N LEU A 179 -0.25 2.19 14.13
CA LEU A 179 -1.45 1.45 14.50
C LEU A 179 -1.21 -0.05 14.32
N ARG A 180 -1.47 -0.84 15.37
CA ARG A 180 -1.43 -2.31 15.34
C ARG A 180 -2.82 -2.87 15.10
N PHE A 181 -2.90 -3.92 14.30
CA PHE A 181 -4.14 -4.69 14.09
C PHE A 181 -4.01 -6.08 14.68
N GLU A 182 -5.00 -6.50 15.45
CA GLU A 182 -4.99 -7.80 16.15
C GLU A 182 -5.13 -8.98 15.19
N ALA A 183 -5.93 -8.84 14.13
CA ALA A 183 -6.16 -9.91 13.16
C ALA A 183 -4.87 -10.35 12.48
N SER A 184 -4.05 -9.40 12.02
CA SER A 184 -2.77 -9.70 11.36
C SER A 184 -1.57 -9.75 12.31
N GLY A 185 -1.65 -9.06 13.45
CA GLY A 185 -0.54 -8.84 14.37
C GLY A 185 0.49 -7.81 13.88
N LEU A 186 0.24 -7.14 12.75
CA LEU A 186 1.17 -6.22 12.09
C LEU A 186 0.90 -4.75 12.46
N GLN A 187 1.88 -3.89 12.21
CA GLN A 187 1.80 -2.45 12.46
C GLN A 187 1.89 -1.61 11.19
N ILE A 188 1.22 -0.45 11.20
CA ILE A 188 1.15 0.48 10.07
C ILE A 188 1.54 1.90 10.53
N PRO A 189 2.69 2.44 10.07
CA PRO A 189 3.00 3.85 10.21
C PRO A 189 2.11 4.71 9.29
N HIS A 190 1.53 5.76 9.84
CA HIS A 190 0.56 6.62 9.14
C HIS A 190 0.54 8.03 9.73
N PHE A 191 0.07 9.00 8.96
CA PHE A 191 -0.27 10.32 9.52
C PHE A 191 -1.66 10.25 10.14
N ALA A 192 -1.79 10.75 11.36
CA ALA A 192 -3.06 10.81 12.08
C ALA A 192 -3.31 12.21 12.63
N ALA A 193 -4.59 12.60 12.64
CA ALA A 193 -5.02 13.85 13.24
C ALA A 193 -6.45 13.74 13.77
N THR A 194 -6.67 14.27 14.97
CA THR A 194 -8.00 14.45 15.54
C THR A 194 -8.56 15.79 15.08
N VAL A 195 -9.71 15.76 14.39
CA VAL A 195 -10.46 16.95 13.96
C VAL A 195 -11.66 17.18 14.88
N ASP A 196 -11.94 18.43 15.19
CA ASP A 196 -13.14 18.86 15.93
C ASP A 196 -14.24 19.23 14.94
N LEU A 197 -15.39 18.54 15.01
CA LEU A 197 -16.51 18.71 14.09
C LEU A 197 -17.61 19.63 14.64
N SER A 198 -17.43 20.21 15.83
CA SER A 198 -18.45 21.00 16.53
C SER A 198 -18.89 22.27 15.78
N SER A 199 -17.99 22.85 14.97
CA SER A 199 -18.28 24.04 14.15
C SER A 199 -18.93 23.72 12.80
N LEU A 200 -18.97 22.44 12.41
CA LEU A 200 -19.52 22.01 11.13
C LEU A 200 -21.01 21.69 11.25
N ALA A 201 -21.72 21.85 10.13
CA ALA A 201 -23.15 21.55 10.06
C ALA A 201 -23.47 20.13 10.57
N GLN A 202 -24.51 20.03 11.40
CA GLN A 202 -24.99 18.78 11.99
C GLN A 202 -25.97 18.07 11.05
N GLY A 203 -26.03 16.74 11.12
CA GLY A 203 -26.96 15.91 10.35
C GLY A 203 -26.68 15.86 8.84
N VAL A 204 -25.49 16.27 8.40
CA VAL A 204 -25.12 16.31 6.97
C VAL A 204 -23.84 15.53 6.67
N LEU A 205 -23.71 15.10 5.41
CA LEU A 205 -22.48 14.49 4.91
C LEU A 205 -21.41 15.55 4.66
N LEU A 206 -20.36 15.50 5.46
CA LEU A 206 -19.15 16.29 5.31
C LEU A 206 -18.23 15.67 4.26
N THR A 207 -17.40 16.51 3.63
CA THR A 207 -16.30 16.06 2.77
C THR A 207 -15.02 15.99 3.58
N VAL A 208 -14.34 14.85 3.51
CA VAL A 208 -13.02 14.63 4.10
C VAL A 208 -11.98 14.63 2.98
N ASP A 209 -11.06 15.58 3.06
CA ASP A 209 -9.98 15.79 2.10
C ASP A 209 -8.63 15.83 2.83
N ALA A 210 -7.54 15.75 2.07
CA ALA A 210 -6.20 15.91 2.60
C ALA A 210 -5.29 16.61 1.58
N THR A 211 -4.39 17.44 2.08
CA THR A 211 -3.23 17.93 1.33
C THR A 211 -1.96 17.28 1.88
N ILE A 212 -1.25 16.56 1.02
CA ILE A 212 0.02 15.90 1.32
C ILE A 212 1.16 16.83 0.89
N TYR A 213 2.07 17.14 1.79
CA TYR A 213 3.21 18.03 1.56
C TYR A 213 4.51 17.22 1.48
N PRO A 214 4.99 16.87 0.28
CA PRO A 214 6.18 16.05 0.14
C PRO A 214 7.46 16.84 0.47
N TRP A 215 8.51 16.12 0.84
CA TRP A 215 9.83 16.72 1.05
C TRP A 215 10.47 17.29 -0.22
N VAL A 216 10.04 16.80 -1.39
CA VAL A 216 10.47 17.22 -2.73
C VAL A 216 9.25 17.13 -3.64
N GLY A 217 8.96 18.18 -4.41
CA GLY A 217 7.82 18.25 -5.30
C GLY A 217 6.66 19.10 -4.77
N GLU A 218 5.60 19.16 -5.56
CA GLU A 218 4.42 19.99 -5.29
C GLU A 218 3.48 19.36 -4.25
N ALA A 219 2.70 20.20 -3.58
CA ALA A 219 1.65 19.74 -2.67
C ALA A 219 0.58 18.96 -3.45
N PHE A 220 0.11 17.87 -2.87
CA PHE A 220 -0.89 16.99 -3.49
C PHE A 220 -2.20 17.00 -2.69
N THR A 221 -3.25 17.60 -3.24
CA THR A 221 -4.59 17.64 -2.62
C THR A 221 -5.51 16.61 -3.25
N LEU A 222 -6.19 15.79 -2.44
CA LEU A 222 -6.96 14.65 -2.97
C LEU A 222 -8.13 15.09 -3.85
N SER A 223 -8.87 16.14 -3.46
CA SER A 223 -9.98 16.67 -4.26
C SER A 223 -9.59 17.24 -5.63
N ILE A 224 -8.29 17.39 -5.91
CA ILE A 224 -7.77 17.95 -7.17
C ILE A 224 -7.03 16.88 -7.97
N GLY A 225 -6.10 16.17 -7.31
CA GLY A 225 -5.15 15.28 -7.97
C GLY A 225 -5.46 13.79 -7.86
N ALA A 226 -6.43 13.40 -7.04
CA ALA A 226 -6.83 12.00 -6.88
C ALA A 226 -8.02 11.64 -7.77
N ASP A 227 -8.52 10.40 -7.66
CA ASP A 227 -9.66 9.97 -8.47
C ASP A 227 -10.95 10.70 -8.05
N PRO A 228 -11.88 10.94 -9.00
CA PRO A 228 -13.20 11.45 -8.67
C PRO A 228 -13.93 10.54 -7.69
N TYR A 229 -14.59 11.15 -6.71
CA TYR A 229 -15.43 10.43 -5.77
C TYR A 229 -16.75 9.97 -6.42
N PRO A 230 -17.20 8.72 -6.19
CA PRO A 230 -16.52 7.65 -5.46
C PRO A 230 -15.56 6.83 -6.34
N SER A 231 -14.44 6.41 -5.76
CA SER A 231 -13.46 5.52 -6.41
C SER A 231 -12.94 4.44 -5.44
N PRO A 232 -12.56 3.25 -5.93
CA PRO A 232 -11.80 2.27 -5.15
C PRO A 232 -10.32 2.63 -5.01
N ASN A 233 -9.80 3.51 -5.86
CA ASN A 233 -8.49 4.12 -5.71
C ASN A 233 -8.58 5.28 -4.70
N LEU A 234 -7.45 5.95 -4.42
CA LEU A 234 -7.44 7.12 -3.55
C LEU A 234 -8.39 8.22 -4.06
N THR A 235 -9.28 8.68 -3.19
CA THR A 235 -10.25 9.76 -3.40
C THR A 235 -10.51 10.46 -2.06
N ILE A 236 -11.22 11.58 -2.04
CA ILE A 236 -11.88 12.11 -0.82
C ILE A 236 -12.82 11.06 -0.20
N LEU A 237 -13.09 11.18 1.10
CA LEU A 237 -14.14 10.41 1.79
C LEU A 237 -15.33 11.32 2.15
N ARG A 238 -16.44 10.70 2.56
CA ARG A 238 -17.58 11.36 3.19
C ARG A 238 -17.77 10.81 4.60
N LEU A 239 -18.20 11.65 5.52
CA LEU A 239 -18.66 11.21 6.85
C LEU A 239 -19.91 11.98 7.25
N LEU A 240 -20.80 11.37 8.02
CA LEU A 240 -21.98 12.03 8.56
C LEU A 240 -21.63 12.65 9.91
N ASN A 241 -21.84 13.95 10.05
CA ASN A 241 -21.69 14.66 11.31
C ASN A 241 -22.94 14.50 12.18
N ASP A 242 -22.87 13.72 13.25
CA ASP A 242 -23.98 13.49 14.17
C ASP A 242 -23.54 13.67 15.64
N THR A 243 -22.67 14.65 15.87
CA THR A 243 -22.05 14.89 17.19
C THR A 243 -23.04 15.27 18.29
N ASN A 244 -24.23 15.76 17.91
CA ASN A 244 -25.32 16.09 18.82
C ASN A 244 -26.41 15.01 18.90
N GLY A 245 -26.26 13.91 18.14
CA GLY A 245 -27.23 12.81 18.06
C GLY A 245 -28.54 13.13 17.31
N GLY A 246 -28.65 14.30 16.68
CA GLY A 246 -29.86 14.77 16.01
C GLY A 246 -30.25 13.99 14.76
N TYR A 247 -29.31 13.35 14.08
CA TYR A 247 -29.63 12.42 12.98
C TYR A 247 -30.35 11.16 13.49
N GLY A 248 -30.05 10.78 14.75
CA GLY A 248 -30.69 9.68 15.46
C GLY A 248 -30.12 8.31 15.12
N ALA A 249 -30.09 7.43 16.13
CA ALA A 249 -29.82 6.01 15.95
C ALA A 249 -31.10 5.21 16.12
N VAL A 250 -31.27 4.16 15.33
CA VAL A 250 -32.35 3.18 15.51
C VAL A 250 -31.73 1.80 15.61
N TYR A 251 -32.13 1.06 16.63
CA TYR A 251 -31.63 -0.27 16.96
C TYR A 251 -32.76 -1.29 16.86
N ALA A 252 -32.44 -2.46 16.31
CA ALA A 252 -33.30 -3.63 16.30
C ALA A 252 -32.48 -4.84 16.78
N LEU A 253 -33.01 -5.64 17.71
CA LEU A 253 -32.42 -6.93 18.04
C LEU A 253 -33.05 -8.02 17.18
N VAL A 254 -32.24 -8.93 16.65
CA VAL A 254 -32.68 -10.15 15.98
C VAL A 254 -32.22 -11.35 16.78
N ASP A 255 -33.16 -12.21 17.15
CA ASP A 255 -32.93 -13.52 17.76
C ASP A 255 -33.70 -14.56 16.92
N SER A 256 -32.96 -15.39 16.19
CA SER A 256 -33.52 -16.40 15.29
C SER A 256 -34.24 -17.54 16.02
N THR A 257 -34.11 -17.63 17.34
CA THR A 257 -34.72 -18.69 18.17
C THR A 257 -35.94 -18.17 18.93
N THR A 258 -35.89 -16.95 19.48
CA THR A 258 -36.93 -16.44 20.37
C THR A 258 -37.66 -15.19 19.86
N GLY A 259 -37.18 -14.57 18.77
CA GLY A 259 -37.80 -13.40 18.19
C GLY A 259 -39.12 -13.70 17.46
N ASP A 260 -39.91 -12.64 17.23
CA ASP A 260 -41.17 -12.70 16.50
C ASP A 260 -41.32 -11.44 15.62
N ASP A 261 -41.42 -11.62 14.31
CA ASP A 261 -41.53 -10.51 13.35
C ASP A 261 -42.86 -9.75 13.45
N ALA A 262 -43.90 -10.35 14.03
CA ALA A 262 -45.19 -9.69 14.23
C ALA A 262 -45.19 -8.76 15.44
N THR A 263 -44.37 -9.04 16.46
CA THR A 263 -44.32 -8.26 17.71
C THR A 263 -43.00 -7.55 17.95
N GLY A 264 -41.96 -7.86 17.18
CA GLY A 264 -40.63 -7.26 17.29
C GLY A 264 -40.69 -5.73 17.22
N GLN A 265 -39.86 -5.06 18.02
CA GLN A 265 -39.85 -3.61 18.15
C GLN A 265 -38.45 -3.04 17.93
N VAL A 266 -38.42 -1.86 17.33
CA VAL A 266 -37.21 -1.03 17.24
C VAL A 266 -37.15 -0.03 18.39
N ALA A 267 -35.95 0.44 18.70
CA ALA A 267 -35.71 1.44 19.74
C ALA A 267 -34.69 2.48 19.31
N THR A 268 -34.75 3.67 19.90
CA THR A 268 -33.74 4.74 19.69
C THR A 268 -32.53 4.61 20.62
N ALA A 269 -32.65 3.77 21.66
CA ALA A 269 -31.56 3.39 22.54
C ALA A 269 -31.20 1.91 22.37
N ARG A 270 -29.91 1.60 22.38
CA ARG A 270 -29.40 0.23 22.17
C ARG A 270 -29.99 -0.76 23.17
N ALA A 271 -30.01 -0.40 24.46
CA ALA A 271 -30.46 -1.29 25.53
C ALA A 271 -31.93 -1.71 25.41
N ASP A 272 -32.78 -0.81 24.90
CA ASP A 272 -34.23 -1.03 24.85
C ASP A 272 -34.63 -1.96 23.69
N SER A 273 -33.79 -2.06 22.65
CA SER A 273 -34.03 -2.95 21.50
C SER A 273 -34.08 -4.44 21.88
N ALA A 274 -33.56 -4.81 23.06
CA ALA A 274 -33.55 -6.19 23.53
C ALA A 274 -34.89 -6.68 24.11
N THR A 275 -35.85 -5.78 24.33
CA THR A 275 -37.12 -6.11 25.01
C THR A 275 -38.09 -6.91 24.15
N SER A 276 -38.02 -6.79 22.82
CA SER A 276 -38.90 -7.49 21.88
C SER A 276 -38.14 -7.73 20.57
N PRO A 277 -37.30 -8.78 20.52
CA PRO A 277 -36.50 -9.07 19.33
C PRO A 277 -37.35 -9.50 18.14
N PHE A 278 -36.88 -9.16 16.94
CA PHE A 278 -37.36 -9.69 15.67
C PHE A 278 -36.81 -11.11 15.46
N ALA A 279 -37.52 -11.93 14.68
CA ALA A 279 -37.03 -13.23 14.24
C ALA A 279 -36.07 -13.10 13.05
N THR A 280 -36.25 -12.08 12.21
CA THR A 280 -35.50 -11.93 10.94
C THR A 280 -34.88 -10.56 10.74
N ILE A 281 -33.79 -10.54 9.97
CA ILE A 281 -33.07 -9.32 9.55
C ILE A 281 -33.94 -8.43 8.65
N VAL A 282 -34.77 -9.04 7.79
CA VAL A 282 -35.67 -8.30 6.86
C VAL A 282 -36.69 -7.48 7.66
N ALA A 283 -37.35 -8.10 8.65
CA ALA A 283 -38.34 -7.43 9.48
C ALA A 283 -37.70 -6.32 10.31
N ALA A 284 -36.54 -6.59 10.92
CA ALA A 284 -35.75 -5.60 11.66
C ALA A 284 -35.37 -4.39 10.77
N ALA A 285 -34.87 -4.63 9.56
CA ALA A 285 -34.52 -3.58 8.61
C ALA A 285 -35.75 -2.73 8.20
N GLY A 286 -36.88 -3.38 7.92
CA GLY A 286 -38.13 -2.71 7.59
C GLY A 286 -38.63 -1.81 8.73
N ALA A 287 -38.62 -2.30 9.96
CA ALA A 287 -39.01 -1.52 11.13
C ALA A 287 -38.07 -0.34 11.41
N ILE A 288 -36.76 -0.50 11.18
CA ILE A 288 -35.79 0.60 11.25
C ILE A 288 -36.14 1.68 10.23
N LYS A 289 -36.39 1.27 8.97
CA LYS A 289 -36.78 2.16 7.88
C LYS A 289 -38.05 2.95 8.21
N ASP A 290 -39.06 2.29 8.75
CA ASP A 290 -40.33 2.92 9.12
C ASP A 290 -40.16 3.92 10.26
N LEU A 291 -39.38 3.57 11.30
CA LEU A 291 -39.10 4.49 12.40
C LEU A 291 -38.26 5.70 11.94
N ASN A 292 -37.28 5.48 11.07
CA ASN A 292 -36.51 6.55 10.45
C ASN A 292 -37.39 7.54 9.69
N ALA A 293 -38.37 7.04 8.92
CA ALA A 293 -39.33 7.89 8.23
C ALA A 293 -40.20 8.69 9.22
N ALA A 294 -40.70 8.03 10.27
CA ALA A 294 -41.62 8.64 11.24
C ALA A 294 -40.94 9.65 12.19
N HIS A 295 -39.71 9.39 12.64
CA HIS A 295 -39.03 10.16 13.70
C HIS A 295 -37.86 11.02 13.20
N HIS A 296 -37.25 10.66 12.07
CA HIS A 296 -36.06 11.34 11.56
C HIS A 296 -36.26 11.93 10.16
N GLY A 297 -37.47 11.82 9.58
CA GLY A 297 -37.80 12.35 8.25
C GLY A 297 -37.08 11.63 7.09
N ARG A 298 -36.49 10.47 7.37
CA ARG A 298 -35.69 9.67 6.42
C ARG A 298 -36.58 8.62 5.76
N VAL A 299 -37.36 9.06 4.75
CA VAL A 299 -38.30 8.20 4.03
C VAL A 299 -37.54 7.17 3.19
N ASP A 300 -37.97 5.91 3.28
CA ASP A 300 -37.39 4.77 2.59
C ASP A 300 -35.88 4.56 2.87
N ASP A 301 -35.36 4.97 4.04
CA ASP A 301 -33.94 4.84 4.37
C ASP A 301 -33.71 4.20 5.75
N ALA A 302 -33.08 3.01 5.75
CA ALA A 302 -32.61 2.30 6.92
C ALA A 302 -31.16 2.66 7.32
N GLY A 303 -30.47 3.50 6.52
CA GLY A 303 -29.09 3.94 6.77
C GLY A 303 -28.91 4.52 8.17
N GLY A 304 -27.75 4.26 8.80
CA GLY A 304 -27.47 4.69 10.17
C GLY A 304 -28.22 3.94 11.27
N GLY A 305 -29.12 3.03 10.89
CA GLY A 305 -29.67 2.01 11.78
C GLY A 305 -28.66 0.91 12.09
N VAL A 306 -28.91 0.18 13.18
CA VAL A 306 -28.08 -0.92 13.65
C VAL A 306 -28.95 -2.12 13.98
N ILE A 307 -28.72 -3.22 13.26
CA ILE A 307 -29.30 -4.53 13.55
C ILE A 307 -28.31 -5.30 14.41
N LEU A 308 -28.74 -5.61 15.63
CA LEU A 308 -27.99 -6.40 16.60
C LEU A 308 -28.40 -7.85 16.42
N LEU A 309 -27.43 -8.75 16.24
CA LEU A 309 -27.66 -10.18 16.22
C LEU A 309 -27.36 -10.77 17.60
N ALA A 310 -28.34 -11.45 18.20
CA ALA A 310 -28.10 -12.26 19.38
C ALA A 310 -27.11 -13.40 19.06
N GLU A 311 -26.39 -13.91 20.07
CA GLU A 311 -25.52 -15.07 19.90
C GLU A 311 -26.29 -16.26 19.29
N GLY A 312 -25.74 -16.88 18.24
CA GLY A 312 -26.43 -17.93 17.48
C GLY A 312 -26.24 -17.80 15.97
N VAL A 313 -26.98 -18.61 15.21
CA VAL A 313 -26.90 -18.65 13.75
C VAL A 313 -28.09 -17.93 13.11
N HIS A 314 -27.80 -16.98 12.22
CA HIS A 314 -28.77 -16.15 11.53
C HIS A 314 -28.60 -16.33 10.02
N ALA A 315 -29.64 -16.84 9.35
CA ALA A 315 -29.63 -16.96 7.90
C ALA A 315 -30.02 -15.61 7.25
N LEU A 316 -29.19 -15.15 6.31
CA LEU A 316 -29.49 -13.98 5.52
C LEU A 316 -30.60 -14.30 4.52
N THR A 317 -31.74 -13.63 4.68
CA THR A 317 -32.79 -13.54 3.67
C THR A 317 -32.65 -12.22 2.91
N PRO A 318 -32.90 -12.17 1.59
CA PRO A 318 -32.81 -10.93 0.82
C PRO A 318 -33.63 -9.80 1.45
N PHE A 319 -33.01 -8.65 1.66
CA PHE A 319 -33.59 -7.49 2.36
C PHE A 319 -33.19 -6.15 1.72
N LYS A 320 -32.81 -6.16 0.44
CA LYS A 320 -32.31 -4.96 -0.26
C LYS A 320 -33.28 -3.77 -0.21
N THR A 321 -34.58 -4.02 -0.29
CA THR A 321 -35.63 -2.99 -0.29
C THR A 321 -35.88 -2.45 1.12
N GLU A 322 -35.92 -3.34 2.11
CA GLU A 322 -36.17 -3.03 3.50
C GLU A 322 -34.96 -2.36 4.15
N GLY A 323 -33.75 -2.80 3.79
CA GLY A 323 -32.49 -2.25 4.25
C GLY A 323 -31.94 -1.11 3.39
N HIS A 324 -32.74 -0.52 2.49
CA HIS A 324 -32.28 0.55 1.59
C HIS A 324 -31.52 1.63 2.37
N SER A 325 -30.35 2.04 1.88
CA SER A 325 -29.39 2.86 2.62
C SER A 325 -28.80 3.94 1.70
N SER A 326 -29.33 5.16 1.78
CA SER A 326 -29.02 6.23 0.82
C SER A 326 -27.70 6.93 1.13
N ASP A 327 -27.51 7.38 2.36
CA ASP A 327 -26.43 8.29 2.71
C ASP A 327 -25.30 7.63 3.48
N ILE A 328 -25.62 6.73 4.40
CA ILE A 328 -24.66 5.98 5.21
C ILE A 328 -25.09 4.50 5.33
N PRO A 329 -24.17 3.57 5.63
CA PRO A 329 -24.50 2.15 5.70
C PRO A 329 -25.54 1.83 6.78
N LEU A 330 -26.39 0.85 6.49
CA LEU A 330 -27.05 0.06 7.54
C LEU A 330 -25.98 -0.85 8.19
N CYS A 331 -25.96 -0.94 9.52
CA CYS A 331 -25.02 -1.80 10.23
C CYS A 331 -25.71 -3.09 10.69
N ILE A 332 -25.04 -4.24 10.52
CA ILE A 332 -25.37 -5.50 11.18
C ILE A 332 -24.18 -5.91 12.04
N GLU A 333 -24.41 -6.16 13.32
CA GLU A 333 -23.33 -6.51 14.25
C GLU A 333 -23.79 -7.47 15.35
N ALA A 334 -22.85 -8.12 16.02
CA ALA A 334 -23.19 -8.87 17.23
C ALA A 334 -23.72 -7.92 18.32
N SER A 335 -24.75 -8.36 19.04
CA SER A 335 -25.25 -7.63 20.20
C SER A 335 -24.17 -7.49 21.28
N ASP A 336 -23.39 -8.57 21.46
CA ASP A 336 -22.17 -8.65 22.27
C ASP A 336 -20.94 -8.95 21.38
N PRO A 337 -20.04 -7.97 21.16
CA PRO A 337 -18.81 -8.17 20.38
C PRO A 337 -17.89 -9.27 20.91
N ALA A 338 -17.93 -9.59 22.21
CA ALA A 338 -17.16 -10.70 22.78
C ALA A 338 -17.65 -12.07 22.29
N LYS A 339 -18.86 -12.13 21.71
CA LYS A 339 -19.46 -13.32 21.11
C LYS A 339 -19.31 -13.37 19.59
N ARG A 340 -18.43 -12.56 18.99
CA ARG A 340 -18.17 -12.56 17.53
C ARG A 340 -18.06 -13.96 16.92
N ASP A 341 -17.31 -14.84 17.57
CA ASP A 341 -17.01 -16.18 17.03
C ASP A 341 -18.23 -17.12 17.02
N THR A 342 -19.24 -16.84 17.85
CA THR A 342 -20.47 -17.64 17.99
C THR A 342 -21.72 -16.95 17.45
N THR A 343 -21.66 -15.65 17.18
CA THR A 343 -22.69 -14.90 16.44
C THR A 343 -22.42 -14.99 14.94
N VAL A 344 -23.17 -15.87 14.28
CA VAL A 344 -22.93 -16.30 12.90
C VAL A 344 -23.99 -15.71 11.97
N LEU A 345 -23.56 -15.01 10.93
CA LEU A 345 -24.39 -14.67 9.78
C LEU A 345 -24.03 -15.59 8.61
N THR A 346 -25.03 -16.27 8.04
CA THR A 346 -24.81 -17.29 7.00
C THR A 346 -25.69 -17.09 5.77
N ASP A 347 -25.24 -17.59 4.62
CA ASP A 347 -26.05 -17.66 3.39
C ASP A 347 -27.19 -18.69 3.44
N GLY A 348 -27.17 -19.60 4.42
CA GLY A 348 -28.15 -20.67 4.57
C GLY A 348 -28.11 -21.72 3.46
N GLY A 349 -27.01 -21.81 2.71
CA GLY A 349 -26.80 -22.78 1.64
C GLY A 349 -27.50 -22.46 0.32
N VAL A 350 -27.97 -21.22 0.15
CA VAL A 350 -28.74 -20.78 -1.02
C VAL A 350 -28.16 -19.52 -1.64
N ASN A 351 -28.38 -19.34 -2.94
CA ASN A 351 -27.95 -18.15 -3.67
C ASN A 351 -28.84 -16.94 -3.37
N ARG A 352 -28.24 -15.82 -2.96
CA ARG A 352 -28.88 -14.56 -2.58
C ARG A 352 -28.49 -13.41 -3.51
N PHE A 353 -28.85 -13.51 -4.79
CA PHE A 353 -28.56 -12.44 -5.76
C PHE A 353 -29.34 -11.17 -5.44
N ASN A 354 -28.67 -10.01 -5.58
CA ASN A 354 -29.22 -8.69 -5.27
C ASN A 354 -29.88 -8.63 -3.87
N GLY A 355 -29.36 -9.40 -2.91
CA GLY A 355 -29.99 -9.64 -1.62
C GLY A 355 -29.71 -8.59 -0.54
N ILE A 356 -28.68 -7.76 -0.71
CA ILE A 356 -28.28 -6.76 0.30
C ILE A 356 -28.43 -5.33 -0.21
N PRO A 357 -28.54 -4.33 0.69
CA PRO A 357 -28.59 -2.92 0.27
C PRO A 357 -27.29 -2.43 -0.36
N THR A 358 -27.36 -1.24 -0.96
CA THR A 358 -26.23 -0.61 -1.65
C THR A 358 -25.10 -0.22 -0.71
N ARG A 359 -25.39 0.03 0.58
CA ARG A 359 -24.40 0.39 1.61
C ARG A 359 -24.65 -0.44 2.87
N LEU A 360 -23.78 -1.41 3.12
CA LEU A 360 -23.89 -2.32 4.26
C LEU A 360 -22.57 -2.34 5.04
N ARG A 361 -22.66 -2.29 6.37
CA ARG A 361 -21.56 -2.56 7.28
C ARG A 361 -21.87 -3.83 8.08
N LEU A 362 -20.91 -4.74 8.12
CA LEU A 362 -20.91 -5.95 8.94
C LEU A 362 -19.81 -5.79 9.98
N ARG A 363 -20.11 -5.99 11.26
CA ARG A 363 -19.14 -5.76 12.33
C ARG A 363 -19.23 -6.79 13.44
N ASP A 364 -18.08 -7.25 13.93
CA ASP A 364 -18.03 -8.17 15.08
C ASP A 364 -18.85 -9.46 14.87
N LEU A 365 -18.76 -10.06 13.67
CA LEU A 365 -19.49 -11.29 13.32
C LEU A 365 -18.60 -12.38 12.74
N THR A 366 -19.06 -13.63 12.84
CA THR A 366 -18.60 -14.72 11.98
C THR A 366 -19.50 -14.82 10.76
N LEU A 367 -18.92 -14.71 9.57
CA LEU A 367 -19.57 -14.87 8.28
C LEU A 367 -19.29 -16.29 7.80
N ARG A 368 -20.33 -17.14 7.73
CA ARG A 368 -20.16 -18.59 7.55
C ARG A 368 -20.89 -19.13 6.32
N LYS A 369 -20.21 -19.91 5.49
CA LYS A 369 -20.85 -20.64 4.38
C LYS A 369 -21.84 -21.69 4.90
N GLY A 370 -23.04 -21.68 4.35
CA GLY A 370 -24.05 -22.74 4.52
C GLY A 370 -24.09 -23.72 3.35
N GLY A 371 -23.38 -23.42 2.24
CA GLY A 371 -23.30 -24.31 1.07
C GLY A 371 -22.05 -24.05 0.21
N PRO A 372 -21.68 -25.00 -0.67
CA PRO A 372 -20.43 -24.93 -1.43
C PRO A 372 -20.45 -23.81 -2.48
N ASN A 373 -21.52 -23.73 -3.29
CA ASN A 373 -21.64 -22.80 -4.43
C ASN A 373 -22.74 -21.75 -4.22
N SER A 374 -22.75 -21.13 -3.04
CA SER A 374 -23.71 -20.09 -2.66
C SER A 374 -23.18 -18.67 -2.95
N VAL A 375 -24.06 -17.77 -3.36
CA VAL A 375 -23.88 -16.32 -3.35
C VAL A 375 -24.49 -15.78 -2.06
N PHE A 376 -23.69 -15.12 -1.23
CA PHE A 376 -24.10 -14.64 0.10
C PHE A 376 -24.40 -13.14 0.09
N LEU A 377 -23.41 -12.32 -0.28
CA LEU A 377 -23.51 -10.87 -0.25
C LEU A 377 -23.47 -10.33 -1.68
N ASP A 378 -24.61 -9.84 -2.16
CA ASP A 378 -24.72 -9.23 -3.48
C ASP A 378 -25.64 -8.02 -3.48
N SER A 379 -25.07 -6.84 -3.77
CA SER A 379 -25.83 -5.59 -3.84
C SER A 379 -26.23 -5.22 -5.27
N GLY A 380 -25.83 -6.01 -6.27
CA GLY A 380 -26.06 -5.72 -7.68
C GLY A 380 -25.24 -4.53 -8.19
N ALA A 381 -24.09 -4.27 -7.60
CA ALA A 381 -23.23 -3.17 -8.01
C ALA A 381 -22.75 -3.33 -9.46
N THR A 382 -22.69 -2.20 -10.16
CA THR A 382 -22.12 -2.09 -11.52
C THR A 382 -20.98 -1.07 -11.59
N SER A 383 -20.59 -0.50 -10.44
CA SER A 383 -19.55 0.52 -10.31
C SER A 383 -19.09 0.63 -8.85
N ALA A 384 -18.25 1.62 -8.55
CA ALA A 384 -17.74 1.93 -7.21
C ALA A 384 -18.76 2.61 -6.26
N GLU A 385 -19.98 2.88 -6.72
CA GLU A 385 -21.02 3.59 -5.94
C GLU A 385 -21.49 2.82 -4.70
N ASN A 386 -21.58 1.50 -4.81
CA ASN A 386 -21.98 0.63 -3.71
C ASN A 386 -20.80 0.41 -2.76
N LEU A 387 -21.12 0.12 -1.50
CA LEU A 387 -20.14 -0.02 -0.43
C LEU A 387 -20.52 -1.18 0.49
N LEU A 388 -19.63 -2.15 0.60
CA LEU A 388 -19.65 -3.15 1.67
C LEU A 388 -18.45 -2.90 2.59
N ILE A 389 -18.70 -2.83 3.89
CA ILE A 389 -17.66 -2.78 4.92
C ILE A 389 -17.78 -4.03 5.78
N ALA A 390 -16.67 -4.73 6.00
CA ALA A 390 -16.55 -5.76 7.02
C ALA A 390 -15.48 -5.33 8.02
N GLU A 391 -15.82 -5.31 9.30
CA GLU A 391 -14.92 -4.86 10.35
C GLU A 391 -14.88 -5.86 11.50
N ASN A 392 -13.69 -6.30 11.88
CA ASN A 392 -13.51 -7.31 12.91
C ASN A 392 -14.38 -8.56 12.68
N CYS A 393 -14.52 -8.98 11.42
CA CYS A 393 -15.26 -10.19 11.06
C CYS A 393 -14.34 -11.40 10.85
N VAL A 394 -14.89 -12.60 11.08
CA VAL A 394 -14.28 -13.88 10.72
C VAL A 394 -14.95 -14.41 9.46
N TRP A 395 -14.18 -14.75 8.43
CA TRP A 395 -14.65 -15.42 7.23
C TRP A 395 -14.40 -16.93 7.36
N ASP A 396 -15.48 -17.70 7.35
CA ASP A 396 -15.47 -19.12 7.64
C ASP A 396 -16.11 -19.90 6.49
N ALA A 397 -15.30 -20.65 5.74
CA ALA A 397 -15.83 -21.50 4.67
C ALA A 397 -16.57 -22.74 5.18
N ASN A 398 -16.58 -23.01 6.49
CA ASN A 398 -17.31 -24.10 7.12
C ASN A 398 -17.07 -25.48 6.47
N GLU A 399 -15.84 -25.74 6.01
CA GLU A 399 -15.46 -26.94 5.27
C GLU A 399 -16.22 -27.13 3.94
N MET A 400 -16.94 -26.11 3.47
CA MET A 400 -17.70 -26.13 2.21
C MET A 400 -16.84 -25.79 0.99
N GLY A 401 -15.56 -25.48 1.19
CA GLY A 401 -14.62 -25.04 0.17
C GLY A 401 -14.82 -23.59 -0.28
N SER A 402 -14.04 -23.18 -1.27
CA SER A 402 -14.04 -21.80 -1.79
C SER A 402 -14.99 -21.62 -2.97
N TYR A 403 -15.67 -20.47 -3.05
CA TYR A 403 -16.40 -20.05 -4.24
C TYR A 403 -16.23 -18.56 -4.47
N GLY A 404 -15.63 -18.18 -5.59
CA GLY A 404 -15.21 -16.79 -5.86
C GLY A 404 -16.36 -15.77 -5.98
N ALA A 405 -17.61 -16.21 -6.05
CA ALA A 405 -18.80 -15.34 -6.03
C ALA A 405 -19.57 -15.43 -4.70
N TRP A 406 -18.96 -15.91 -3.62
CA TRP A 406 -19.60 -15.89 -2.31
C TRP A 406 -19.91 -14.46 -1.86
N VAL A 407 -18.98 -13.53 -2.07
CA VAL A 407 -19.26 -12.09 -2.13
C VAL A 407 -19.23 -11.67 -3.58
N TYR A 408 -20.27 -10.99 -4.05
CA TYR A 408 -20.51 -10.76 -5.47
C TYR A 408 -21.06 -9.36 -5.72
N ARG A 409 -20.49 -8.59 -6.68
CA ARG A 409 -21.03 -7.27 -7.09
C ARG A 409 -21.40 -6.35 -5.93
N VAL A 410 -20.45 -6.08 -5.04
CA VAL A 410 -20.68 -5.21 -3.86
C VAL A 410 -20.16 -3.79 -4.03
N GLY A 411 -19.51 -3.48 -5.16
CA GLY A 411 -18.85 -2.22 -5.44
C GLY A 411 -17.52 -2.14 -4.71
N ARG A 412 -17.32 -1.07 -3.94
CA ARG A 412 -16.18 -0.96 -3.04
C ARG A 412 -16.38 -1.90 -1.85
N PHE A 413 -15.38 -2.73 -1.58
CA PHE A 413 -15.40 -3.67 -0.47
C PHE A 413 -14.22 -3.39 0.46
N VAL A 414 -14.51 -2.84 1.63
CA VAL A 414 -13.48 -2.48 2.63
C VAL A 414 -13.49 -3.53 3.74
N GLN A 415 -12.34 -4.13 4.00
CA GLN A 415 -12.15 -5.10 5.08
C GLN A 415 -11.15 -4.54 6.09
N ILE A 416 -11.54 -4.49 7.36
CA ILE A 416 -10.73 -3.91 8.44
C ILE A 416 -10.63 -4.92 9.57
N ASN A 417 -9.41 -5.28 9.96
CA ASN A 417 -9.14 -6.20 11.07
C ASN A 417 -9.89 -7.55 10.92
N CYS A 418 -10.10 -8.04 9.70
CA CYS A 418 -10.79 -9.30 9.44
C CYS A 418 -9.82 -10.48 9.41
N THR A 419 -10.31 -11.67 9.75
CA THR A 419 -9.55 -12.93 9.63
C THR A 419 -10.29 -13.94 8.75
N ALA A 420 -9.55 -14.70 7.95
CA ALA A 420 -10.06 -15.92 7.31
C ALA A 420 -9.66 -17.13 8.16
N SER A 421 -10.54 -18.12 8.23
CA SER A 421 -10.29 -19.35 8.97
C SER A 421 -9.15 -20.14 8.32
N GLU A 422 -8.15 -20.52 9.11
CA GLU A 422 -6.95 -21.20 8.60
C GLU A 422 -7.30 -22.52 7.90
N GLY A 423 -6.77 -22.72 6.68
CA GLY A 423 -7.09 -23.89 5.84
C GLY A 423 -8.53 -23.94 5.31
N ASN A 424 -9.34 -22.91 5.58
CA ASN A 424 -10.78 -22.87 5.32
C ASN A 424 -11.22 -21.46 4.86
N ASP A 425 -10.39 -20.81 4.03
CA ASP A 425 -10.67 -19.49 3.44
C ASP A 425 -11.74 -19.60 2.33
N PRO A 426 -12.88 -18.89 2.46
CA PRO A 426 -13.95 -18.94 1.47
C PRO A 426 -13.67 -18.14 0.19
N ARG A 427 -12.57 -17.39 0.15
CA ARG A 427 -12.11 -16.58 -0.99
C ARG A 427 -13.03 -15.40 -1.32
N GLN A 428 -13.52 -14.69 -0.30
CA GLN A 428 -14.47 -13.58 -0.41
C GLN A 428 -13.98 -12.38 -1.24
N GLY A 429 -12.66 -12.21 -1.39
CA GLY A 429 -12.05 -11.15 -2.20
C GLY A 429 -11.62 -11.58 -3.60
N ASN A 430 -12.01 -12.78 -4.05
CA ASN A 430 -11.53 -13.33 -5.31
C ASN A 430 -12.28 -12.82 -6.54
N SER A 431 -11.58 -12.89 -7.68
CA SER A 431 -12.20 -12.60 -8.96
C SER A 431 -13.16 -13.67 -9.41
N PHE A 432 -14.33 -13.22 -9.84
CA PHE A 432 -15.31 -14.02 -10.55
C PHE A 432 -15.95 -13.14 -11.64
N SER A 433 -15.79 -13.55 -12.90
CA SER A 433 -16.27 -12.79 -14.06
C SER A 433 -15.71 -11.35 -14.12
N THR A 434 -16.49 -10.39 -14.62
CA THR A 434 -16.12 -8.98 -14.85
C THR A 434 -16.84 -8.02 -13.92
N GLU A 435 -17.11 -8.48 -12.71
CA GLU A 435 -18.13 -7.93 -11.82
C GLU A 435 -17.59 -6.85 -10.88
N ALA A 436 -18.45 -5.95 -10.40
CA ALA A 436 -18.04 -4.78 -9.61
C ALA A 436 -17.73 -5.17 -8.15
N ILE A 437 -16.53 -5.70 -7.91
CA ILE A 437 -15.96 -5.89 -6.57
C ILE A 437 -14.55 -5.33 -6.57
N MET A 438 -14.27 -4.40 -5.66
CA MET A 438 -12.99 -3.70 -5.54
C MET A 438 -12.53 -3.72 -4.08
N VAL A 439 -11.57 -4.57 -3.74
CA VAL A 439 -11.22 -4.84 -2.34
C VAL A 439 -10.14 -3.88 -1.84
N SER A 440 -10.37 -3.28 -0.67
CA SER A 440 -9.34 -2.62 0.14
C SER A 440 -9.23 -3.34 1.49
N ALA A 441 -8.04 -3.82 1.83
CA ALA A 441 -7.80 -4.57 3.07
C ALA A 441 -6.88 -3.82 4.02
N ILE A 442 -7.28 -3.71 5.29
CA ILE A 442 -6.54 -3.00 6.34
C ILE A 442 -6.40 -3.94 7.54
N GLY A 443 -5.18 -4.30 7.91
CA GLY A 443 -4.92 -5.08 9.13
C GLY A 443 -5.45 -6.51 9.12
N CYS A 444 -5.74 -7.08 7.94
CA CYS A 444 -6.43 -8.36 7.83
C CYS A 444 -5.47 -9.57 7.76
N LYS A 445 -5.97 -10.75 8.13
CA LYS A 445 -5.26 -12.03 7.94
C LYS A 445 -6.02 -12.91 6.95
N GLY A 446 -5.45 -13.17 5.77
CA GLY A 446 -6.03 -14.07 4.77
C GLY A 446 -7.27 -13.55 4.03
N CYS A 447 -7.60 -12.25 4.12
CA CYS A 447 -8.91 -11.75 3.66
C CYS A 447 -8.91 -10.95 2.34
N ALA A 448 -7.76 -10.51 1.83
CA ALA A 448 -7.73 -9.52 0.74
C ALA A 448 -8.22 -10.09 -0.60
N GLY A 449 -7.83 -11.34 -0.91
CA GLY A 449 -8.22 -12.05 -2.14
C GLY A 449 -7.57 -11.50 -3.43
N THR A 450 -7.95 -12.06 -4.58
CA THR A 450 -7.28 -11.83 -5.88
C THR A 450 -7.69 -10.54 -6.64
N ILE A 451 -8.67 -9.77 -6.13
CA ILE A 451 -9.01 -8.41 -6.62
C ILE A 451 -8.77 -7.35 -5.54
N THR A 452 -7.60 -7.41 -4.92
CA THR A 452 -7.15 -6.37 -4.01
C THR A 452 -6.70 -5.14 -4.81
N TYR A 453 -7.28 -3.97 -4.52
CA TYR A 453 -6.82 -2.66 -5.03
C TYR A 453 -5.76 -2.06 -4.11
N ASN A 454 -5.95 -2.21 -2.80
CA ASN A 454 -5.00 -1.75 -1.78
C ASN A 454 -4.97 -2.72 -0.60
N ALA A 455 -3.79 -2.92 -0.02
CA ALA A 455 -3.61 -3.73 1.18
C ALA A 455 -2.56 -3.11 2.08
N VAL A 456 -2.89 -2.98 3.36
CA VAL A 456 -1.98 -2.40 4.35
C VAL A 456 -2.04 -3.17 5.67
N GLY A 457 -0.88 -3.52 6.23
CA GLY A 457 -0.82 -4.27 7.49
C GLY A 457 -1.42 -5.67 7.43
N CYS A 458 -1.52 -6.30 6.26
CA CYS A 458 -2.18 -7.58 6.09
C CYS A 458 -1.19 -8.76 6.05
N CYS A 459 -1.57 -9.92 6.58
CA CYS A 459 -0.76 -11.15 6.51
C CYS A 459 -1.54 -12.30 5.86
N ASP A 460 -0.81 -13.40 5.59
CA ASP A 460 -1.30 -14.59 4.88
C ASP A 460 -1.94 -14.24 3.53
N LEU A 461 -1.28 -13.36 2.78
CA LEU A 461 -1.66 -13.03 1.42
C LEU A 461 -0.99 -14.01 0.45
N ASP A 462 -1.79 -14.75 -0.32
CA ASP A 462 -1.27 -15.74 -1.26
C ASP A 462 -0.69 -15.12 -2.53
N GLU A 463 -1.33 -14.06 -3.04
CA GLU A 463 -0.92 -13.39 -4.29
C GLU A 463 -1.47 -11.98 -4.42
N PHE A 464 -0.83 -11.19 -5.29
CA PHE A 464 -1.34 -9.91 -5.78
C PHE A 464 -1.09 -9.77 -7.29
N THR A 465 -2.04 -9.20 -8.00
CA THR A 465 -1.85 -8.81 -9.40
C THR A 465 -2.38 -7.40 -9.63
N LEU A 466 -1.55 -6.51 -10.18
CA LEU A 466 -2.03 -5.20 -10.66
C LEU A 466 -2.70 -5.41 -12.02
N ARG A 467 -3.97 -5.02 -12.12
CA ARG A 467 -4.80 -5.34 -13.28
C ARG A 467 -5.19 -4.08 -14.04
N ALA A 468 -5.21 -4.22 -15.37
CA ALA A 468 -5.94 -3.33 -16.27
C ALA A 468 -7.45 -3.34 -15.94
N PRO A 469 -8.21 -2.33 -16.36
CA PRO A 469 -9.67 -2.32 -16.18
C PRO A 469 -10.32 -3.51 -16.89
N VAL A 470 -11.30 -4.14 -16.23
CA VAL A 470 -12.04 -5.29 -16.79
C VAL A 470 -13.51 -5.23 -16.39
N GLY A 471 -14.38 -5.03 -17.39
CA GLY A 471 -15.82 -4.86 -17.21
C GLY A 471 -16.15 -3.74 -16.25
N ASN A 472 -16.86 -4.07 -15.16
CA ASN A 472 -17.30 -3.09 -14.16
C ASN A 472 -16.19 -2.71 -13.15
N ARG A 473 -14.96 -3.21 -13.32
CA ARG A 473 -13.82 -2.89 -12.46
C ARG A 473 -12.96 -1.82 -13.13
N PRO A 474 -12.83 -0.62 -12.53
CA PRO A 474 -11.96 0.42 -13.06
C PRO A 474 -10.49 0.00 -12.95
N ALA A 475 -9.60 0.73 -13.63
CA ALA A 475 -8.16 0.49 -13.53
C ALA A 475 -7.68 0.66 -12.08
N MET A 476 -6.72 -0.18 -11.67
CA MET A 476 -5.99 0.02 -10.42
C MET A 476 -4.97 1.15 -10.62
N VAL A 477 -5.16 2.27 -9.93
CA VAL A 477 -4.34 3.48 -10.11
C VAL A 477 -3.90 4.00 -8.74
N GLY A 478 -2.60 4.29 -8.58
CA GLY A 478 -2.07 4.76 -7.29
C GLY A 478 -2.17 3.71 -6.18
N THR A 479 -2.08 2.42 -6.54
CA THR A 479 -2.20 1.28 -5.63
C THR A 479 -1.15 1.34 -4.52
N PHE A 480 -1.62 1.12 -3.29
CA PHE A 480 -0.80 1.07 -2.09
C PHE A 480 -0.75 -0.34 -1.49
N LEU A 481 0.43 -0.94 -1.48
CA LEU A 481 0.75 -2.20 -0.80
C LEU A 481 1.82 -1.95 0.26
N GLY A 482 1.41 -1.77 1.51
CA GLY A 482 2.32 -1.40 2.61
C GLY A 482 2.26 -2.33 3.80
N TRP A 483 3.41 -2.72 4.34
CA TRP A 483 3.51 -3.48 5.60
C TRP A 483 2.69 -4.78 5.57
N ASN A 484 2.77 -5.53 4.47
CA ASN A 484 2.08 -6.82 4.35
C ASN A 484 3.05 -8.00 4.38
N LYS A 485 2.51 -9.19 4.64
CA LYS A 485 3.21 -10.47 4.44
C LYS A 485 2.51 -11.30 3.38
N PHE A 486 3.21 -11.54 2.29
CA PHE A 486 2.86 -12.49 1.24
C PHE A 486 3.63 -13.78 1.44
N SER A 487 2.95 -14.92 1.35
CA SER A 487 3.59 -16.25 1.45
C SER A 487 2.90 -17.22 0.53
N ASN A 488 3.66 -17.94 -0.31
CA ASN A 488 3.07 -18.91 -1.22
C ASN A 488 4.00 -20.11 -1.48
N GLY A 489 3.44 -21.32 -1.31
CA GLY A 489 4.12 -22.60 -1.43
C GLY A 489 4.01 -23.28 -2.80
N SER A 490 3.09 -22.81 -3.65
CA SER A 490 2.59 -23.57 -4.80
C SER A 490 2.28 -22.73 -6.03
N ALA A 491 2.72 -21.47 -6.07
CA ALA A 491 2.35 -20.54 -7.13
C ALA A 491 2.83 -21.01 -8.52
N THR A 492 1.89 -21.15 -9.46
CA THR A 492 2.22 -21.33 -10.89
C THR A 492 2.62 -20.01 -11.56
N ASN A 493 2.39 -18.88 -10.89
CA ASN A 493 2.75 -17.52 -11.31
C ASN A 493 3.64 -16.86 -10.25
N ALA A 494 4.03 -15.61 -10.49
CA ALA A 494 4.66 -14.81 -9.44
C ALA A 494 3.66 -14.49 -8.32
N ILE A 495 4.15 -14.45 -7.08
CA ILE A 495 3.35 -14.10 -5.89
C ILE A 495 2.81 -12.68 -6.04
N VAL A 496 3.67 -11.76 -6.46
CA VAL A 496 3.28 -10.40 -6.84
C VAL A 496 3.59 -10.20 -8.32
N ALA A 497 2.56 -9.89 -9.12
CA ALA A 497 2.66 -9.75 -10.56
C ALA A 497 2.11 -8.40 -11.04
N ILE A 498 2.96 -7.62 -11.71
CA ILE A 498 2.62 -6.31 -12.27
C ILE A 498 3.00 -6.32 -13.75
N SER A 499 2.00 -6.23 -14.63
CA SER A 499 2.17 -6.26 -16.09
C SER A 499 1.18 -5.30 -16.78
N THR A 500 1.01 -4.12 -16.19
CA THR A 500 0.18 -3.04 -16.69
C THR A 500 0.92 -1.72 -16.48
N GLU A 501 0.45 -0.66 -17.14
CA GLU A 501 1.00 0.69 -16.96
C GLU A 501 0.96 1.13 -15.49
N ILE A 502 2.09 1.69 -15.03
CA ILE A 502 2.17 2.44 -13.78
C ILE A 502 2.40 3.91 -14.15
N GLY A 503 1.33 4.70 -14.07
CA GLY A 503 1.33 6.12 -14.44
C GLY A 503 1.82 7.06 -13.33
N GLN A 504 1.56 8.36 -13.48
CA GLN A 504 2.01 9.40 -12.52
C GLN A 504 1.50 9.21 -11.09
N ARG A 505 0.31 8.62 -10.94
CA ARG A 505 -0.29 8.28 -9.63
C ARG A 505 0.49 7.18 -8.90
N GLY A 506 1.36 6.45 -9.61
CA GLY A 506 2.37 5.57 -9.05
C GLY A 506 1.87 4.20 -8.55
N PHE A 507 2.81 3.48 -7.95
CA PHE A 507 2.61 2.21 -7.24
C PHE A 507 3.52 2.17 -6.02
N ALA A 508 2.96 1.98 -4.83
CA ALA A 508 3.72 1.86 -3.59
C ALA A 508 3.79 0.39 -3.16
N PHE A 509 5.00 -0.12 -2.99
CA PHE A 509 5.30 -1.42 -2.42
C PHE A 509 6.33 -1.23 -1.31
N VAL A 510 5.86 -1.08 -0.07
CA VAL A 510 6.69 -0.59 1.04
C VAL A 510 6.58 -1.47 2.28
N GLY A 511 7.70 -1.81 2.93
CA GLY A 511 7.66 -2.56 4.19
C GLY A 511 7.14 -4.00 4.09
N ASN A 512 7.06 -4.59 2.91
CA ASN A 512 6.44 -5.92 2.73
C ASN A 512 7.45 -7.06 2.88
N ILE A 513 6.98 -8.21 3.35
CA ILE A 513 7.65 -9.51 3.22
C ILE A 513 7.00 -10.29 2.08
N ILE A 514 7.80 -10.84 1.17
CA ILE A 514 7.39 -11.86 0.20
C ILE A 514 8.19 -13.13 0.47
N GLU A 515 7.50 -14.23 0.73
CA GLU A 515 8.09 -15.54 0.98
C GLU A 515 7.63 -16.54 -0.09
N SER A 516 8.57 -17.03 -0.91
CA SER A 516 8.35 -18.20 -1.76
C SER A 516 8.89 -19.46 -1.09
N TRP A 517 8.10 -20.52 -1.07
CA TRP A 517 8.46 -21.82 -0.50
C TRP A 517 7.78 -22.97 -1.25
N GLY A 518 7.96 -24.20 -0.78
CA GLY A 518 7.33 -25.40 -1.33
C GLY A 518 7.95 -25.81 -2.67
N THR A 519 7.10 -25.99 -3.70
CA THR A 519 7.50 -26.53 -5.01
C THR A 519 7.51 -25.51 -6.14
N SER A 520 7.12 -24.26 -5.87
CA SER A 520 7.20 -23.19 -6.88
C SER A 520 8.66 -22.94 -7.27
N THR A 521 8.91 -22.62 -8.54
CA THR A 521 10.22 -22.12 -9.04
C THR A 521 10.06 -20.81 -9.80
N ASN A 522 8.90 -20.17 -9.66
CA ASN A 522 8.60 -18.90 -10.29
C ASN A 522 9.28 -17.74 -9.55
N ALA A 523 9.43 -16.61 -10.23
CA ALA A 523 9.86 -15.39 -9.57
C ALA A 523 8.86 -15.04 -8.46
N ALA A 524 9.35 -14.68 -7.27
CA ALA A 524 8.50 -14.20 -6.17
C ALA A 524 7.80 -12.89 -6.56
N LEU A 525 8.49 -12.04 -7.31
CA LEU A 525 8.00 -10.75 -7.79
C LEU A 525 8.30 -10.58 -9.27
N ARG A 526 7.30 -10.13 -10.04
CA ARG A 526 7.46 -9.59 -11.39
C ARG A 526 6.90 -8.18 -11.41
N LEU A 527 7.77 -7.20 -11.63
CA LEU A 527 7.42 -5.78 -11.74
C LEU A 527 7.74 -5.29 -13.14
N ASN A 528 6.74 -5.22 -14.04
CA ASN A 528 6.89 -4.85 -15.45
C ASN A 528 8.06 -5.60 -16.12
N ALA A 529 8.02 -6.93 -16.03
CA ALA A 529 9.08 -7.84 -16.48
C ALA A 529 8.61 -8.77 -17.61
N ASP A 530 9.53 -9.59 -18.12
CA ASP A 530 9.27 -10.64 -19.13
C ASP A 530 8.62 -10.12 -20.42
N SER A 531 9.33 -9.26 -21.16
CA SER A 531 8.88 -8.60 -22.40
C SER A 531 7.67 -7.67 -22.24
N ASP A 532 7.30 -7.29 -21.03
CA ASP A 532 6.23 -6.30 -20.76
C ASP A 532 6.50 -4.97 -21.50
N GLU A 533 5.49 -4.52 -22.26
CA GLU A 533 5.55 -3.31 -23.09
C GLU A 533 4.94 -2.08 -22.39
N ASN A 534 4.58 -2.20 -21.11
CA ASN A 534 3.93 -1.12 -20.40
C ASN A 534 4.94 -0.13 -19.81
N PRO A 535 4.71 1.19 -19.91
CA PRO A 535 5.51 2.17 -19.20
C PRO A 535 5.31 2.05 -17.68
N ALA A 536 6.38 2.30 -16.93
CA ALA A 536 6.35 2.25 -15.47
C ALA A 536 7.11 3.45 -14.87
N GLN A 537 6.39 4.30 -14.15
CA GLN A 537 6.91 5.49 -13.48
C GLN A 537 6.30 5.66 -12.08
N ASN A 538 6.93 6.51 -11.27
CA ASN A 538 6.54 6.76 -9.87
C ASN A 538 6.31 5.47 -9.04
N ILE A 539 7.20 4.49 -9.18
CA ILE A 539 7.25 3.34 -8.28
C ILE A 539 8.00 3.74 -7.01
N VAL A 540 7.42 3.45 -5.84
CA VAL A 540 8.09 3.56 -4.54
C VAL A 540 8.22 2.15 -3.97
N PHE A 541 9.44 1.62 -4.00
CA PHE A 541 9.77 0.26 -3.59
C PHE A 541 10.76 0.29 -2.42
N HIS A 542 10.27 0.43 -1.20
CA HIS A 542 11.11 0.72 -0.02
C HIS A 542 10.97 -0.32 1.08
N ASN A 543 12.06 -0.69 1.77
CA ASN A 543 12.02 -1.54 2.96
C ASN A 543 11.34 -2.91 2.76
N ASN A 544 11.46 -3.52 1.59
CA ASN A 544 10.88 -4.85 1.37
C ASN A 544 11.89 -5.96 1.63
N THR A 545 11.39 -7.13 2.03
CA THR A 545 12.15 -8.37 2.14
C THR A 545 11.55 -9.41 1.20
N ILE A 546 12.33 -9.90 0.25
CA ILE A 546 11.93 -10.94 -0.71
C ILE A 546 12.81 -12.16 -0.52
N ALA A 547 12.23 -13.27 -0.06
CA ALA A 547 12.94 -14.49 0.29
C ALA A 547 12.54 -15.69 -0.59
N GLY A 548 13.48 -16.62 -0.76
CA GLY A 548 13.29 -17.89 -1.48
C GLY A 548 13.46 -17.83 -2.99
N GLU A 549 13.02 -16.76 -3.65
CA GLU A 549 13.03 -16.68 -5.12
C GLU A 549 13.39 -15.29 -5.66
N ARG A 550 13.65 -15.26 -6.97
CA ARG A 550 14.07 -14.04 -7.69
C ARG A 550 12.99 -12.97 -7.77
N ALA A 551 13.42 -11.71 -7.78
CA ALA A 551 12.62 -10.56 -8.19
C ALA A 551 13.04 -10.12 -9.60
N ASN A 552 12.11 -10.17 -10.55
CA ASN A 552 12.29 -9.66 -11.90
C ASN A 552 11.75 -8.22 -11.95
N LEU A 553 12.65 -7.26 -12.15
CA LEU A 553 12.33 -5.84 -12.01
C LEU A 553 12.60 -5.09 -13.32
N LEU A 554 11.58 -4.41 -13.83
CA LEU A 554 11.66 -3.39 -14.88
C LEU A 554 12.40 -3.85 -16.14
N TYR A 555 12.04 -5.01 -16.71
CA TYR A 555 12.71 -5.53 -17.90
C TYR A 555 12.36 -4.72 -19.14
N LEU A 556 13.28 -4.71 -20.11
CA LEU A 556 13.01 -4.24 -21.46
C LEU A 556 13.65 -5.19 -22.49
N ASP A 557 13.28 -6.47 -22.39
CA ASP A 557 13.75 -7.58 -23.22
C ASP A 557 12.72 -8.00 -24.29
N GLY A 558 11.78 -7.11 -24.63
CA GLY A 558 10.84 -7.24 -25.75
C GLY A 558 11.28 -6.45 -26.99
N ALA A 559 10.33 -6.07 -27.87
CA ALA A 559 10.61 -5.26 -29.07
C ALA A 559 10.24 -3.77 -28.92
N VAL A 560 9.49 -3.42 -27.88
CA VAL A 560 8.97 -2.06 -27.67
C VAL A 560 9.83 -1.32 -26.64
N ASN A 561 10.26 -0.11 -26.99
CA ASN A 561 10.98 0.78 -26.09
C ASN A 561 10.01 1.64 -25.28
N VAL A 562 9.92 1.42 -23.97
CA VAL A 562 9.08 2.19 -23.04
C VAL A 562 9.86 2.61 -21.78
N PRO A 563 9.54 3.77 -21.18
CA PRO A 563 10.20 4.23 -19.97
C PRO A 563 9.87 3.34 -18.77
N LYS A 564 10.90 2.90 -18.04
CA LYS A 564 10.76 2.13 -16.79
C LYS A 564 11.72 2.66 -15.72
N SER A 565 11.16 3.15 -14.61
CA SER A 565 11.92 3.77 -13.52
C SER A 565 11.18 3.76 -12.19
N GLY A 566 11.91 3.85 -11.09
CA GLY A 566 11.33 3.90 -9.74
C GLY A 566 12.37 4.25 -8.68
N SER A 567 11.90 4.47 -7.46
CA SER A 567 12.74 4.62 -6.26
C SER A 567 12.81 3.30 -5.53
N PHE A 568 14.01 2.71 -5.44
CA PHE A 568 14.25 1.41 -4.81
C PHE A 568 15.24 1.58 -3.67
N ARG A 569 14.75 1.62 -2.43
CA ARG A 569 15.58 1.93 -1.27
C ARG A 569 15.42 0.92 -0.14
N ASN A 570 16.52 0.55 0.52
CA ASN A 570 16.49 -0.22 1.76
C ASN A 570 15.83 -1.60 1.59
N ASN A 571 15.92 -2.22 0.40
CA ASN A 571 15.30 -3.52 0.15
C ASN A 571 16.30 -4.67 0.27
N LEU A 572 15.78 -5.82 0.67
CA LEU A 572 16.51 -7.07 0.76
C LEU A 572 15.89 -8.10 -0.17
N PHE A 573 16.65 -8.46 -1.20
CA PHE A 573 16.26 -9.41 -2.23
C PHE A 573 17.04 -10.71 -2.08
N HIS A 574 16.37 -11.85 -2.30
CA HIS A 574 17.08 -13.10 -2.51
C HIS A 574 17.93 -13.02 -3.81
N ARG A 575 17.32 -12.62 -4.92
CA ARG A 575 18.01 -12.27 -6.18
C ARG A 575 17.33 -11.09 -6.87
N ILE A 576 18.13 -10.26 -7.53
CA ILE A 576 17.66 -9.18 -8.40
C ILE A 576 17.96 -9.55 -9.84
N ASN A 577 16.96 -9.40 -10.70
CA ASN A 577 17.15 -9.50 -12.13
C ASN A 577 16.58 -8.25 -12.82
N ILE A 578 17.28 -7.75 -13.84
CA ILE A 578 16.91 -6.62 -14.71
C ILE A 578 17.47 -6.88 -16.12
N LYS A 579 16.63 -7.20 -17.10
CA LYS A 579 17.04 -7.38 -18.51
C LYS A 579 16.77 -6.14 -19.36
N SER A 580 17.53 -5.94 -20.43
CA SER A 580 17.47 -4.77 -21.32
C SER A 580 17.87 -5.12 -22.77
N ASP A 581 18.17 -4.11 -23.59
CA ASP A 581 18.60 -4.17 -24.99
C ASP A 581 19.55 -5.34 -25.34
N VAL A 582 20.58 -5.58 -24.53
CA VAL A 582 21.58 -6.63 -24.79
C VAL A 582 20.95 -8.03 -24.82
N PHE A 583 19.89 -8.27 -24.06
CA PHE A 583 19.29 -9.60 -23.88
C PHE A 583 18.24 -9.92 -24.96
N SER A 584 17.66 -8.89 -25.57
CA SER A 584 16.75 -9.02 -26.71
C SER A 584 17.41 -8.69 -28.04
N ALA A 585 18.70 -8.34 -28.03
CA ALA A 585 19.46 -7.86 -29.19
C ALA A 585 18.76 -6.69 -29.90
N GLN A 586 18.14 -5.77 -29.13
CA GLN A 586 17.36 -4.63 -29.65
C GLN A 586 18.08 -3.31 -29.40
N THR A 587 18.54 -2.65 -30.47
CA THR A 587 19.33 -1.41 -30.37
C THR A 587 18.60 -0.24 -29.73
N SER A 588 17.27 -0.19 -29.82
CA SER A 588 16.44 0.91 -29.33
C SER A 588 15.96 0.77 -27.88
N ASN A 589 16.14 -0.38 -27.24
CA ASN A 589 15.52 -0.69 -25.95
C ASN A 589 16.29 -0.11 -24.75
N THR A 590 16.31 1.21 -24.64
CA THR A 590 17.04 1.92 -23.59
C THR A 590 16.13 2.51 -22.50
N GLY A 591 14.81 2.35 -22.61
CA GLY A 591 13.84 2.98 -21.71
C GLY A 591 13.89 2.52 -20.25
N ASN A 592 14.46 1.34 -19.97
CA ASN A 592 14.73 0.87 -18.61
C ASN A 592 16.18 1.09 -18.14
N TRP A 593 16.99 1.83 -18.92
CA TRP A 593 18.36 2.14 -18.52
C TRP A 593 18.46 2.83 -17.16
N PRO A 594 17.52 3.68 -16.70
CA PRO A 594 17.58 4.19 -15.34
C PRO A 594 17.63 3.08 -14.28
N ALA A 595 16.92 1.96 -14.45
CA ALA A 595 17.02 0.82 -13.55
C ALA A 595 18.36 0.08 -13.68
N ARG A 596 18.88 -0.04 -14.91
CA ARG A 596 20.17 -0.66 -15.20
C ARG A 596 21.36 0.09 -14.59
N TYR A 597 21.31 1.43 -14.62
CA TYR A 597 22.29 2.33 -14.00
C TYR A 597 21.91 2.72 -12.57
N LYS A 598 20.91 2.06 -11.98
CA LYS A 598 20.53 2.21 -10.57
C LYS A 598 20.16 3.64 -10.14
N VAL A 599 19.57 4.40 -11.06
CA VAL A 599 19.11 5.77 -10.81
C VAL A 599 17.87 5.74 -9.93
N GLY A 600 17.96 6.37 -8.75
CA GLY A 600 16.93 6.33 -7.72
C GLY A 600 17.01 5.08 -6.84
N TRP A 601 18.12 4.34 -6.87
CA TRP A 601 18.33 3.14 -6.07
C TRP A 601 19.39 3.42 -5.00
N ALA A 602 19.17 2.96 -3.77
CA ALA A 602 20.15 3.07 -2.70
C ALA A 602 19.93 1.97 -1.64
N ASP A 603 20.99 1.57 -0.95
CA ASP A 603 20.90 0.71 0.24
C ASP A 603 20.13 -0.60 -0.01
N ASN A 604 20.32 -1.21 -1.18
CA ASN A 604 19.70 -2.49 -1.51
C ASN A 604 20.67 -3.66 -1.30
N VAL A 605 20.13 -4.82 -0.99
CA VAL A 605 20.92 -6.04 -0.81
C VAL A 605 20.38 -7.15 -1.72
N ALA A 606 21.26 -7.85 -2.42
CA ALA A 606 20.95 -9.06 -3.20
C ALA A 606 21.72 -10.27 -2.65
N ILE A 607 21.07 -11.11 -1.83
CA ILE A 607 21.71 -12.21 -1.10
C ILE A 607 22.51 -13.12 -2.04
N ALA A 608 21.89 -13.60 -3.12
CA ALA A 608 22.51 -14.49 -4.10
C ALA A 608 22.83 -13.79 -5.44
N GLY A 609 22.88 -12.45 -5.46
CA GLY A 609 23.13 -11.68 -6.67
C GLY A 609 22.01 -11.79 -7.70
N SER A 610 22.33 -12.22 -8.92
CA SER A 610 21.36 -12.43 -10.01
C SER A 610 21.37 -13.86 -10.55
N SER A 611 20.49 -14.14 -11.50
CA SER A 611 20.35 -15.50 -12.07
C SER A 611 21.35 -15.82 -13.19
N ASN A 612 22.11 -14.85 -13.71
CA ASN A 612 22.98 -15.10 -14.87
C ASN A 612 24.46 -14.79 -14.62
N GLU A 613 24.79 -13.74 -13.86
CA GLU A 613 26.17 -13.32 -13.59
C GLU A 613 26.30 -12.77 -12.15
N PRO A 614 27.44 -13.02 -11.47
CA PRO A 614 27.64 -12.54 -10.11
C PRO A 614 28.06 -11.06 -10.06
N GLY A 615 28.62 -10.51 -11.13
CA GLY A 615 29.11 -9.12 -11.19
C GLY A 615 28.16 -8.16 -11.89
N TYR A 616 28.54 -6.88 -11.95
CA TYR A 616 27.83 -5.84 -12.71
C TYR A 616 28.39 -5.72 -14.13
N GLY A 617 27.56 -5.25 -15.06
CA GLY A 617 27.95 -4.91 -16.43
C GLY A 617 26.87 -5.16 -17.47
N ALA A 618 27.20 -4.92 -18.74
CA ALA A 618 26.24 -4.90 -19.85
C ALA A 618 25.42 -6.19 -20.00
N SER A 619 26.04 -7.33 -19.72
CA SER A 619 25.37 -8.64 -19.79
C SER A 619 24.88 -9.17 -18.45
N SER A 620 25.01 -8.42 -17.35
CA SER A 620 24.54 -8.85 -16.03
C SER A 620 23.07 -8.52 -15.81
N TRP A 621 22.31 -9.40 -15.15
CA TRP A 621 20.95 -9.11 -14.70
C TRP A 621 20.93 -8.29 -13.39
N LEU A 622 22.06 -8.11 -12.70
CA LEU A 622 22.14 -7.20 -11.54
C LEU A 622 22.01 -5.73 -11.93
N GLY A 623 22.44 -5.38 -13.14
CA GLY A 623 22.57 -4.02 -13.63
C GLY A 623 23.97 -3.75 -14.20
N GLU A 624 24.16 -2.54 -14.73
CA GLU A 624 25.44 -2.07 -15.29
C GLU A 624 26.44 -1.73 -14.19
N LEU A 625 25.95 -1.18 -13.08
CA LEU A 625 26.73 -0.73 -11.93
C LEU A 625 25.92 -0.89 -10.64
N PRO A 626 26.57 -0.98 -9.47
CA PRO A 626 25.87 -1.01 -8.18
C PRO A 626 25.22 0.34 -7.87
N SER A 627 24.10 0.31 -7.13
CA SER A 627 23.56 1.53 -6.54
C SER A 627 24.43 2.01 -5.38
N VAL A 628 24.19 3.24 -4.91
CA VAL A 628 24.82 3.74 -3.69
C VAL A 628 24.59 2.74 -2.56
N ARG A 629 25.68 2.25 -1.95
CA ARG A 629 25.69 1.26 -0.86
C ARG A 629 24.97 -0.07 -1.17
N GLU A 630 24.82 -0.44 -2.45
CA GLU A 630 24.31 -1.77 -2.81
C GLU A 630 25.32 -2.86 -2.41
N VAL A 631 24.82 -3.96 -1.84
CA VAL A 631 25.64 -5.13 -1.49
C VAL A 631 25.04 -6.38 -2.13
N ALA A 632 25.89 -7.20 -2.74
CA ALA A 632 25.49 -8.50 -3.29
C ALA A 632 26.35 -9.63 -2.72
N HIS A 633 25.84 -10.86 -2.76
CA HIS A 633 26.55 -12.09 -2.32
C HIS A 633 26.89 -12.10 -0.84
N ILE A 634 25.85 -11.98 0.00
CA ILE A 634 25.97 -12.10 1.46
C ILE A 634 25.43 -13.44 1.96
N ALA A 635 25.80 -13.83 3.18
CA ALA A 635 25.19 -14.97 3.83
C ALA A 635 23.69 -14.72 4.12
N ALA A 636 22.91 -15.79 4.18
CA ALA A 636 21.51 -15.72 4.59
C ALA A 636 21.41 -15.06 5.99
N PRO A 637 20.67 -13.95 6.13
CA PRO A 637 20.81 -13.10 7.31
C PRO A 637 19.82 -13.41 8.45
N TRP A 638 19.02 -14.47 8.31
CA TRP A 638 17.81 -14.71 9.11
C TRP A 638 18.01 -15.70 10.25
N VAL A 639 17.26 -15.51 11.34
CA VAL A 639 17.10 -16.55 12.38
C VAL A 639 16.17 -17.67 11.92
N HIS A 640 15.08 -17.30 11.23
CA HIS A 640 14.03 -18.22 10.79
C HIS A 640 13.74 -18.03 9.30
N ASP A 641 14.63 -18.56 8.45
CA ASP A 641 14.38 -18.67 7.01
C ASP A 641 13.55 -19.93 6.71
N ARG A 642 12.28 -19.74 6.35
CA ARG A 642 11.38 -20.82 5.95
C ARG A 642 11.02 -20.78 4.46
N SER A 643 11.74 -19.96 3.69
CA SER A 643 11.62 -19.90 2.24
C SER A 643 12.32 -21.09 1.56
N HIS A 644 12.30 -21.14 0.22
CA HIS A 644 13.06 -22.14 -0.55
C HIS A 644 14.56 -22.17 -0.24
N SER A 645 15.15 -21.04 0.20
CA SER A 645 16.57 -20.99 0.55
C SER A 645 16.89 -21.48 1.96
N GLY A 646 15.86 -21.73 2.77
CA GLY A 646 15.97 -22.23 4.14
C GLY A 646 15.21 -23.54 4.33
N ASP A 647 14.33 -23.59 5.34
CA ASP A 647 13.62 -24.82 5.73
C ASP A 647 12.51 -25.25 4.75
N ASN A 648 12.12 -24.37 3.81
CA ASN A 648 11.13 -24.62 2.78
C ASN A 648 9.73 -25.03 3.29
N THR A 649 9.31 -24.51 4.45
CA THR A 649 8.01 -24.82 5.07
C THR A 649 7.03 -23.65 5.08
N GLY A 650 7.45 -22.45 4.67
CA GLY A 650 6.67 -21.22 4.80
C GLY A 650 6.52 -20.74 6.26
N GLY A 651 6.02 -19.52 6.42
CA GLY A 651 5.74 -18.91 7.71
C GLY A 651 6.95 -18.26 8.40
N GLY A 652 8.03 -17.95 7.69
CA GLY A 652 9.23 -17.31 8.25
C GLY A 652 8.95 -15.90 8.82
N SER A 653 9.67 -15.53 9.89
CA SER A 653 9.57 -14.18 10.47
C SER A 653 10.49 -13.18 9.76
N TYR A 654 11.57 -13.67 9.13
CA TYR A 654 12.59 -12.87 8.47
C TYR A 654 13.15 -11.75 9.35
N VAL A 655 13.24 -12.04 10.66
CA VAL A 655 13.99 -11.21 11.60
C VAL A 655 15.49 -11.47 11.39
N PRO A 656 16.31 -10.44 11.20
CA PRO A 656 17.76 -10.57 11.14
C PRO A 656 18.33 -11.27 12.38
N ALA A 657 19.33 -12.13 12.20
CA ALA A 657 20.11 -12.67 13.30
C ALA A 657 20.98 -11.57 13.93
N ALA A 658 21.27 -11.65 15.23
CA ALA A 658 22.17 -10.71 15.91
C ALA A 658 23.58 -10.66 15.30
N SER A 659 24.03 -11.78 14.72
CA SER A 659 25.31 -11.89 13.98
C SER A 659 25.20 -11.59 12.48
N SER A 660 24.06 -11.06 12.02
CA SER A 660 23.81 -10.80 10.61
C SER A 660 24.81 -9.78 10.05
N SER A 661 25.27 -10.02 8.83
CA SER A 661 26.10 -9.09 8.06
C SER A 661 25.27 -8.08 7.27
N LEU A 662 23.95 -8.00 7.50
CA LEU A 662 23.12 -7.00 6.83
C LEU A 662 23.60 -5.59 7.18
N PRO A 663 23.74 -4.71 6.18
CA PRO A 663 24.02 -3.31 6.45
C PRO A 663 22.88 -2.69 7.25
N LYS A 664 23.25 -1.70 8.07
CA LYS A 664 22.31 -0.85 8.79
C LYS A 664 22.25 0.53 8.12
N VAL A 665 21.06 1.10 8.06
CA VAL A 665 20.80 2.45 7.58
C VAL A 665 20.59 3.37 8.78
N ALA A 666 21.23 4.54 8.76
CA ALA A 666 21.09 5.53 9.83
C ALA A 666 19.63 6.03 9.93
N PRO A 667 19.11 6.33 11.14
CA PRO A 667 17.71 6.72 11.33
C PRO A 667 17.23 7.89 10.45
N GLU A 668 18.08 8.89 10.20
CA GLU A 668 17.80 10.04 9.33
C GLU A 668 17.57 9.66 7.87
N ASN A 669 18.14 8.53 7.42
CA ASN A 669 17.97 8.00 6.07
C ASN A 669 16.86 6.96 5.98
N MET A 670 16.18 6.64 7.09
CA MET A 670 15.06 5.72 7.06
C MET A 670 13.82 6.40 6.48
N PRO A 671 13.08 5.74 5.57
CA PRO A 671 11.88 6.33 4.97
C PRO A 671 10.67 6.27 5.90
N TYR A 672 10.70 5.43 6.94
CA TYR A 672 9.59 5.20 7.87
C TYR A 672 10.07 5.06 9.31
N ALA A 673 9.23 5.52 10.25
CA ALA A 673 9.57 5.58 11.68
C ALA A 673 9.51 4.22 12.37
N THR A 674 8.72 3.28 11.83
CA THR A 674 8.57 1.92 12.36
C THR A 674 8.57 0.89 11.23
N ASP A 675 8.99 -0.33 11.56
CA ASP A 675 8.95 -1.48 10.67
C ASP A 675 7.59 -2.22 10.72
N LEU A 676 7.51 -3.34 10.00
CA LEU A 676 6.33 -4.19 9.91
C LEU A 676 5.77 -4.67 11.26
N PHE A 677 6.63 -4.79 12.28
CA PHE A 677 6.28 -5.25 13.62
C PHE A 677 6.19 -4.11 14.65
N GLY A 678 6.51 -2.88 14.24
CA GLY A 678 6.50 -1.69 15.09
C GLY A 678 7.84 -1.31 15.71
N ASN A 679 8.93 -1.96 15.33
CA ASN A 679 10.24 -1.62 15.86
C ASN A 679 10.70 -0.29 15.27
N THR A 680 11.29 0.56 16.10
CA THR A 680 11.87 1.84 15.68
C THR A 680 13.36 1.67 15.37
N PRO A 681 13.92 2.46 14.43
CA PRO A 681 15.37 2.55 14.26
C PRO A 681 16.06 2.98 15.56
N VAL A 682 17.17 2.33 15.90
CA VAL A 682 18.02 2.71 17.03
C VAL A 682 19.19 3.59 16.57
N ALA A 683 19.93 4.20 17.51
CA ALA A 683 21.06 5.09 17.18
C ALA A 683 22.16 4.42 16.32
N GLU A 684 22.31 3.09 16.43
CA GLU A 684 23.24 2.31 15.60
C GLU A 684 22.74 2.05 14.16
N GLY A 685 21.54 2.52 13.83
CA GLY A 685 20.84 2.27 12.57
C GLY A 685 19.85 1.10 12.63
N ALA A 686 19.08 0.97 11.57
CA ALA A 686 18.10 -0.10 11.33
C ALA A 686 18.59 -1.03 10.22
N PHE A 687 18.34 -2.34 10.36
CA PHE A 687 18.63 -3.28 9.27
C PHE A 687 17.80 -2.97 8.02
N ILE A 688 18.41 -3.20 6.86
CA ILE A 688 17.75 -3.16 5.55
C ILE A 688 16.66 -4.24 5.46
N GLY A 689 15.54 -3.92 4.83
CA GLY A 689 14.38 -4.80 4.66
C GLY A 689 13.17 -4.36 5.47
N ALA A 690 12.21 -5.29 5.61
CA ALA A 690 10.92 -5.06 6.26
C ALA A 690 10.97 -5.10 7.80
N VAL A 691 12.10 -5.55 8.37
CA VAL A 691 12.30 -5.70 9.82
C VAL A 691 13.61 -5.02 10.22
N PHE A 692 13.54 -4.05 11.14
CA PHE A 692 14.65 -3.14 11.45
C PHE A 692 15.58 -3.65 12.54
N SER A 693 15.08 -4.51 13.43
CA SER A 693 15.80 -5.02 14.60
C SER A 693 16.18 -6.49 14.43
N ALA A 694 17.29 -6.88 15.05
CA ALA A 694 17.62 -8.29 15.20
C ALA A 694 16.81 -8.95 16.33
N ALA A 695 16.74 -10.28 16.29
CA ALA A 695 16.12 -11.11 17.33
C ALA A 695 16.87 -11.07 18.66
#